data_AF-A0A2T7PII3-F1
#
_entry.id   AF-A0A2T7PII3-F1
#
_cell.length_a   1.000
_cell.length_b   1.000
_cell.length_c   1.000
_cell.angle_alpha   90.00
_cell.angle_beta   90.00
_cell.angle_gamma   90.00
#
_symmetry.space_group_name_H-M   'P 1'
#
loop_
_entity.id
_entity.type
_entity.pdbx_description
1 polymer ?
#
loop_
_entity_poly.entity_id
_entity_poly.type
_entity_poly.pdbx_seq_one_letter_code
_entity_poly.pdbx_strand_id
1 'polypeptide(L)'
;MAAMLCVVALLWGLVSSSPVANNGRQLLRKLEATKERASLPVIFTIDPSGNYRYTQGNDTWLQGAPLSLYTDGQKHSTEDGSMKLVASYQEVGSDKVGQWRSTCFQYLVGSVRYFDACAKTWVNPQLPVTIFQQRFVNGTSSSYTGSTQSVLSAFPSFQVPSQASGLAYLSFQGPMFGSDYKIGRWQVGQVSLAGGLESGPLAVFDQNGTVIITSPFSGFMSASCSMDNQSRVSWGVMSGVDSVPIRYQYETIVFTGYEGLNQVFADWGRFMRLYYDKDDTYRKADLTLNYVGYWTDGGAYYYYATEPDKNYEQTLLDIKSYADTLKAPYRYIQYDSWFYPKGPHQGVLTWTPMPDIAPHGFQFTFILQVPLTPYAKQNGGKFDFIVEKEYAMPQDLSFWLYLFEQAKTWGLIVYEQDWLDTEFTDVHASVASVDVARTWLMQMGEAARAVDVTIQYCSASPRHALQALEIPVVTQARASRDYRAGSDQWMIGVTSIFADAVGIAPFKDTFWTERVQPGNRYNLSETRTNLQVAVSTLSTGPVGPSDMINHTDIYVLMQRRGPEVDLWDRCGPPTPPSARTPSPILAAAMNSSFDLSPSDAGFSFFDPRAVIARSPLYARPVLSPFSTESPLKISEQCTGDTFCLYSTSPVYYVGGSNEVVIYGEEGKFVPMSRDRVLDINVLSDSIELVLEGSVREDLGFISSSSQEVGRGTRGTAPPPFAFNLDLQGHYNLTQGHKLWLAGAPVFVHTDGHNYTTENGSLSLVHTQHHQGRDKVGQWVSTCFLYLAGSRHFQTCAKSWTNPQLPVVIFQQRFVNGTAKSSTGSVEGVISGFPSFKVPQNDSGLAYLSYQGGMFGSHTRTGSVDEHHRVSWGVMGGVDSVPVGYEYDTIVYFGYKGINQVFHEWGQFMRLYYNKDDSYRKADLTLNYLGYWTDGGIFSTKQSGQRQHTTDTGHHTLHMLDRTEAASPSLWRESVHPTGPGESRAQLLPSHDDSTATFTR
;
A
#
# COMPACT_ATOMS: atom_id res chain seq x y z
N MET A 1 -6.01 -30.01 33.11
CA MET A 1 -5.07 -30.29 32.02
C MET A 1 -5.73 -30.23 30.64
N ALA A 2 -6.68 -31.11 30.27
CA ALA A 2 -7.29 -31.09 28.92
C ALA A 2 -7.79 -29.70 28.45
N ALA A 3 -8.52 -28.97 29.30
CA ALA A 3 -9.00 -27.61 28.99
C ALA A 3 -7.88 -26.60 28.65
N MET A 4 -6.64 -26.83 29.08
CA MET A 4 -5.50 -25.94 28.85
C MET A 4 -4.86 -26.16 27.47
N LEU A 5 -5.07 -27.33 26.85
CA LEU A 5 -4.61 -27.64 25.49
C LEU A 5 -5.51 -27.01 24.41
N CYS A 6 -6.83 -26.93 24.65
CA CYS A 6 -7.76 -26.30 23.71
C CYS A 6 -7.50 -24.79 23.52
N VAL A 7 -7.11 -24.07 24.57
CA VAL A 7 -6.80 -22.63 24.50
C VAL A 7 -5.57 -22.37 23.62
N VAL A 8 -4.52 -23.19 23.75
CA VAL A 8 -3.31 -23.09 22.91
C VAL A 8 -3.61 -23.41 21.44
N ALA A 9 -4.49 -24.38 21.16
CA ALA A 9 -4.90 -24.72 19.79
C ALA A 9 -5.74 -23.61 19.13
N LEU A 10 -6.67 -22.98 19.86
CA LEU A 10 -7.51 -21.89 19.34
C LEU A 10 -6.68 -20.63 19.00
N LEU A 11 -5.66 -20.32 19.81
CA LEU A 11 -4.75 -19.19 19.54
C LEU A 11 -3.91 -19.35 18.26
N TRP A 12 -3.67 -20.57 17.79
CA TRP A 12 -2.99 -20.82 16.51
C TRP A 12 -3.94 -20.76 15.29
N GLY A 13 -5.23 -21.04 15.45
CA GLY A 13 -6.20 -20.98 14.36
C GLY A 13 -6.50 -19.57 13.87
N LEU A 14 -6.72 -18.64 14.80
CA LEU A 14 -7.26 -17.30 14.52
C LEU A 14 -6.28 -16.33 13.83
N VAL A 15 -4.97 -16.62 13.84
CA VAL A 15 -3.96 -15.81 13.14
C VAL A 15 -3.98 -16.04 11.61
N SER A 16 -4.62 -17.14 11.15
CA SER A 16 -4.40 -17.66 9.79
C SER A 16 -5.30 -17.09 8.67
N SER A 17 -6.24 -16.19 8.99
CA SER A 17 -7.31 -15.75 8.08
C SER A 17 -7.34 -14.24 7.76
N SER A 18 -6.23 -13.53 7.88
CA SER A 18 -6.12 -12.15 7.38
C SER A 18 -5.88 -12.13 5.84
N PRO A 19 -6.25 -11.03 5.13
CA PRO A 19 -5.86 -10.85 3.74
C PRO A 19 -4.34 -10.90 3.54
N VAL A 20 -3.58 -10.37 4.50
CA VAL A 20 -2.11 -10.41 4.54
C VAL A 20 -1.59 -11.86 4.55
N ALA A 21 -2.18 -12.76 5.35
CA ALA A 21 -1.78 -14.16 5.40
C ALA A 21 -2.02 -14.90 4.06
N ASN A 22 -3.09 -14.58 3.35
CA ASN A 22 -3.34 -15.13 2.01
C ASN A 22 -2.39 -14.55 0.95
N ASN A 23 -2.12 -13.24 0.97
CA ASN A 23 -1.16 -12.61 0.06
C ASN A 23 0.27 -13.10 0.29
N GLY A 24 0.69 -13.26 1.55
CA GLY A 24 1.98 -13.86 1.91
C GLY A 24 2.12 -15.30 1.38
N ARG A 25 1.09 -16.14 1.52
CA ARG A 25 1.09 -17.50 0.95
C ARG A 25 1.17 -17.51 -0.58
N GLN A 26 0.59 -16.52 -1.27
CA GLN A 26 0.74 -16.38 -2.73
C GLN A 26 2.16 -15.95 -3.11
N LEU A 27 2.74 -14.98 -2.42
CA LEU A 27 4.12 -14.53 -2.63
C LEU A 27 5.11 -15.69 -2.46
N LEU A 28 5.02 -16.42 -1.35
CA LEU A 28 5.94 -17.52 -1.05
C LEU A 28 5.88 -18.63 -2.12
N ARG A 29 4.68 -18.94 -2.63
CA ARG A 29 4.51 -19.85 -3.78
C ARG A 29 5.10 -19.30 -5.08
N LYS A 30 5.07 -17.98 -5.32
CA LYS A 30 5.74 -17.37 -6.48
C LYS A 30 7.26 -17.55 -6.36
N LEU A 31 7.85 -17.25 -5.20
CA LEU A 31 9.30 -17.36 -4.97
C LEU A 31 9.80 -18.80 -5.12
N GLU A 32 9.03 -19.78 -4.63
CA GLU A 32 9.29 -21.21 -4.80
C GLU A 32 9.22 -21.62 -6.29
N ALA A 33 8.15 -21.24 -7.01
CA ALA A 33 7.98 -21.58 -8.42
C ALA A 33 9.00 -20.87 -9.35
N THR A 34 9.41 -19.63 -9.06
CA THR A 34 10.46 -18.92 -9.83
C THR A 34 11.82 -19.62 -9.69
N LYS A 35 12.10 -20.25 -8.55
CA LYS A 35 13.30 -21.08 -8.34
C LYS A 35 13.22 -22.42 -9.08
N GLU A 36 12.05 -23.06 -9.14
CA GLU A 36 11.84 -24.31 -9.91
C GLU A 36 11.91 -24.11 -11.43
N ARG A 37 11.57 -22.92 -11.93
CA ARG A 37 11.60 -22.58 -13.37
C ARG A 37 12.98 -22.26 -13.92
N ALA A 38 13.95 -21.96 -13.07
CA ALA A 38 15.31 -21.62 -13.50
C ALA A 38 16.00 -22.85 -14.10
N SER A 39 16.42 -22.76 -15.37
CA SER A 39 17.15 -23.84 -16.06
C SER A 39 18.51 -24.16 -15.41
N LEU A 40 19.13 -23.15 -14.82
CA LEU A 40 20.34 -23.23 -14.00
C LEU A 40 20.16 -22.34 -12.76
N PRO A 41 19.62 -22.87 -11.64
CA PRO A 41 19.44 -22.08 -10.42
C PRO A 41 20.78 -21.80 -9.73
N VAL A 42 20.84 -20.70 -8.97
CA VAL A 42 21.94 -20.43 -8.04
C VAL A 42 21.74 -21.29 -6.79
N ILE A 43 22.75 -22.09 -6.46
CA ILE A 43 22.76 -23.00 -5.31
C ILE A 43 23.66 -22.41 -4.22
N PHE A 44 23.12 -22.26 -3.02
CA PHE A 44 23.90 -22.00 -1.80
C PHE A 44 24.42 -23.31 -1.23
N THR A 45 25.71 -23.38 -0.88
CA THR A 45 26.29 -24.48 -0.13
C THR A 45 27.13 -23.96 1.03
N ILE A 46 27.09 -24.65 2.18
CA ILE A 46 27.95 -24.42 3.34
C ILE A 46 28.40 -25.77 3.92
N ASP A 47 29.68 -25.89 4.30
CA ASP A 47 30.30 -27.14 4.76
C ASP A 47 30.49 -27.19 6.30
N PRO A 48 30.80 -28.37 6.90
CA PRO A 48 30.98 -28.50 8.35
C PRO A 48 32.18 -27.76 8.96
N SER A 49 33.05 -27.15 8.14
CA SER A 49 34.14 -26.26 8.57
C SER A 49 33.77 -24.78 8.48
N GLY A 50 32.58 -24.45 7.96
CA GLY A 50 32.10 -23.08 7.81
C GLY A 50 32.49 -22.42 6.48
N ASN A 51 33.03 -23.15 5.49
CA ASN A 51 33.21 -22.59 4.15
C ASN A 51 31.87 -22.57 3.41
N TYR A 52 31.56 -21.47 2.74
CA TYR A 52 30.31 -21.30 1.97
C TYR A 52 30.55 -20.68 0.60
N ARG A 53 29.60 -20.87 -0.32
CA ARG A 53 29.60 -20.28 -1.66
C ARG A 53 28.22 -20.27 -2.31
N TYR A 54 28.08 -19.45 -3.34
CA TYR A 54 26.96 -19.45 -4.28
C TYR A 54 27.48 -19.85 -5.67
N THR A 55 26.88 -20.90 -6.25
CA THR A 55 27.29 -21.48 -7.55
C THR A 55 26.10 -21.59 -8.50
N GLN A 56 26.30 -21.26 -9.77
CA GLN A 56 25.32 -21.52 -10.85
C GLN A 56 25.93 -22.51 -11.84
N GLY A 57 25.34 -23.70 -11.96
CA GLY A 57 25.99 -24.80 -12.66
C GLY A 57 27.35 -25.14 -12.03
N ASN A 58 28.44 -24.98 -12.79
CA ASN A 58 29.81 -25.16 -12.31
C ASN A 58 30.47 -23.84 -11.83
N ASP A 59 29.90 -22.68 -12.15
CA ASP A 59 30.54 -21.39 -11.96
C ASP A 59 30.27 -20.83 -10.56
N THR A 60 31.34 -20.44 -9.84
CA THR A 60 31.23 -19.83 -8.51
C THR A 60 31.05 -18.32 -8.64
N TRP A 61 29.87 -17.84 -8.30
CA TRP A 61 29.51 -16.42 -8.35
C TRP A 61 30.06 -15.65 -7.13
N LEU A 62 29.87 -16.22 -5.94
CA LEU A 62 30.33 -15.65 -4.68
C LEU A 62 31.02 -16.76 -3.87
N GLN A 63 32.33 -16.61 -3.64
CA GLN A 63 33.09 -17.48 -2.75
C GLN A 63 33.18 -16.84 -1.37
N GLY A 64 32.73 -17.55 -0.34
CA GLY A 64 32.84 -17.12 1.06
C GLY A 64 34.30 -16.93 1.48
N ALA A 65 34.54 -15.88 2.24
CA ALA A 65 35.85 -15.44 2.71
C ALA A 65 35.97 -15.54 4.25
N PRO A 66 37.19 -15.42 4.83
CA PRO A 66 37.41 -15.64 6.26
C PRO A 66 36.60 -14.71 7.16
N LEU A 67 35.96 -15.31 8.16
CA LEU A 67 35.21 -14.64 9.21
C LEU A 67 36.17 -13.91 10.17
N SER A 68 35.82 -12.70 10.60
CA SER A 68 36.58 -11.94 11.60
C SER A 68 35.71 -11.10 12.55
N LEU A 69 36.26 -10.76 13.72
CA LEU A 69 35.66 -9.92 14.76
C LEU A 69 36.72 -9.04 15.43
N TYR A 70 36.45 -7.76 15.59
CA TYR A 70 37.27 -6.81 16.35
C TYR A 70 36.69 -6.62 17.76
N THR A 71 37.50 -6.86 18.78
CA THR A 71 37.16 -6.69 20.20
C THR A 71 38.44 -6.53 21.02
N ASP A 72 38.34 -5.89 22.17
CA ASP A 72 39.44 -5.73 23.14
C ASP A 72 40.69 -5.06 22.51
N GLY A 73 40.46 -4.15 21.55
CA GLY A 73 41.50 -3.43 20.80
C GLY A 73 42.22 -4.25 19.72
N GLN A 74 41.75 -5.45 19.37
CA GLN A 74 42.40 -6.33 18.40
C GLN A 74 41.41 -6.91 17.38
N LYS A 75 41.88 -7.11 16.14
CA LYS A 75 41.17 -7.93 15.15
C LYS A 75 41.50 -9.40 15.40
N HIS A 76 40.48 -10.23 15.48
CA HIS A 76 40.59 -11.67 15.46
C HIS A 76 40.01 -12.23 14.15
N SER A 77 40.62 -13.26 13.59
CA SER A 77 40.17 -13.88 12.34
C SER A 77 40.24 -15.40 12.38
N THR A 78 39.46 -16.02 11.51
CA THR A 78 39.65 -17.43 11.12
C THR A 78 40.86 -17.61 10.19
N GLU A 79 41.33 -16.53 9.53
CA GLU A 79 42.52 -16.50 8.67
C GLU A 79 43.84 -16.57 9.46
N ASP A 80 43.91 -15.90 10.61
CA ASP A 80 45.09 -15.88 11.49
C ASP A 80 45.04 -16.93 12.63
N GLY A 81 43.93 -17.67 12.74
CA GLY A 81 43.73 -18.73 13.73
C GLY A 81 43.46 -18.24 15.17
N SER A 82 43.25 -16.93 15.39
CA SER A 82 42.85 -16.38 16.69
C SER A 82 41.34 -16.51 16.98
N MET A 83 40.52 -16.78 15.95
CA MET A 83 39.18 -17.34 16.08
C MET A 83 39.22 -18.85 15.81
N LYS A 84 38.83 -19.66 16.80
CA LYS A 84 38.92 -21.13 16.74
C LYS A 84 37.53 -21.75 16.79
N LEU A 85 37.16 -22.49 15.74
CA LEU A 85 35.92 -23.27 15.71
C LEU A 85 35.94 -24.31 16.84
N VAL A 86 34.99 -24.23 17.77
CA VAL A 86 34.85 -25.18 18.90
C VAL A 86 33.66 -26.13 18.74
N ALA A 87 32.62 -25.72 18.02
CA ALA A 87 31.46 -26.55 17.71
C ALA A 87 30.79 -26.13 16.40
N SER A 88 30.29 -27.11 15.65
CA SER A 88 29.38 -26.91 14.53
C SER A 88 28.08 -27.64 14.85
N TYR A 89 26.94 -26.96 14.71
CA TYR A 89 25.63 -27.48 15.10
C TYR A 89 24.53 -27.05 14.14
N GLN A 90 23.36 -27.69 14.22
CA GLN A 90 22.18 -27.30 13.44
C GLN A 90 21.00 -27.00 14.37
N GLU A 91 20.28 -25.93 14.04
CA GLU A 91 19.00 -25.57 14.63
C GLU A 91 17.90 -25.78 13.60
N VAL A 92 16.68 -26.07 14.06
CA VAL A 92 15.47 -26.08 13.24
C VAL A 92 14.34 -25.37 13.97
N GLY A 93 13.46 -24.74 13.23
CA GLY A 93 12.32 -24.02 13.79
C GLY A 93 11.29 -23.66 12.73
N SER A 94 10.36 -22.80 13.12
CA SER A 94 9.41 -22.17 12.21
C SER A 94 9.26 -20.70 12.57
N ASP A 95 9.01 -19.87 11.57
CA ASP A 95 8.57 -18.49 11.71
C ASP A 95 7.34 -18.26 10.81
N LYS A 96 6.92 -17.00 10.62
CA LYS A 96 5.78 -16.65 9.76
C LYS A 96 6.04 -16.84 8.26
N VAL A 97 7.29 -17.05 7.84
CA VAL A 97 7.66 -17.37 6.46
C VAL A 97 7.58 -18.89 6.23
N GLY A 98 8.01 -19.69 7.20
CA GLY A 98 7.82 -21.15 7.17
C GLY A 98 8.75 -21.91 8.08
N GLN A 99 8.91 -23.21 7.81
CA GLN A 99 9.88 -24.05 8.51
C GLN A 99 11.29 -23.77 7.99
N TRP A 100 12.25 -23.62 8.90
CA TRP A 100 13.63 -23.27 8.59
C TRP A 100 14.64 -24.18 9.29
N ARG A 101 15.84 -24.22 8.73
CA ARG A 101 17.04 -24.82 9.33
C ARG A 101 18.15 -23.78 9.36
N SER A 102 18.90 -23.74 10.45
CA SER A 102 20.14 -22.97 10.55
C SER A 102 21.32 -23.91 10.74
N THR A 103 22.43 -23.65 10.05
CA THR A 103 23.72 -24.32 10.31
C THR A 103 24.66 -23.30 10.95
N CYS A 104 25.10 -23.58 12.17
CA CYS A 104 25.80 -22.65 13.05
C CYS A 104 27.19 -23.15 13.43
N PHE A 105 28.11 -22.20 13.56
CA PHE A 105 29.52 -22.40 13.84
C PHE A 105 29.92 -21.51 15.01
N GLN A 106 30.25 -22.11 16.15
CA GLN A 106 30.66 -21.40 17.36
C GLN A 106 32.18 -21.26 17.38
N TYR A 107 32.66 -20.02 17.41
CA TYR A 107 34.07 -19.69 17.49
C TYR A 107 34.43 -19.17 18.88
N LEU A 108 35.50 -19.74 19.46
CA LEU A 108 36.21 -19.12 20.58
C LEU A 108 37.10 -18.00 20.04
N VAL A 109 36.85 -16.78 20.49
CA VAL A 109 37.61 -15.57 20.15
C VAL A 109 38.60 -15.30 21.28
N GLY A 110 39.90 -15.30 20.94
CA GLY A 110 40.98 -15.16 21.92
C GLY A 110 41.01 -16.34 22.90
N SER A 111 40.48 -16.12 24.11
CA SER A 111 40.48 -17.13 25.20
C SER A 111 39.19 -17.19 26.04
N VAL A 112 38.26 -16.23 25.92
CA VAL A 112 37.11 -16.08 26.86
C VAL A 112 35.77 -15.69 26.23
N ARG A 113 35.70 -15.42 24.91
CA ARG A 113 34.45 -15.02 24.24
C ARG A 113 34.01 -16.06 23.21
N TYR A 114 32.71 -16.31 23.13
CA TYR A 114 32.08 -17.05 22.04
C TYR A 114 31.39 -16.10 21.06
N PHE A 115 31.48 -16.43 19.78
CA PHE A 115 30.78 -15.76 18.69
C PHE A 115 30.22 -16.85 17.76
N ASP A 116 28.90 -16.85 17.54
CA ASP A 116 28.27 -17.82 16.65
C ASP A 116 27.98 -17.19 15.29
N ALA A 117 28.37 -17.90 14.24
CA ALA A 117 28.07 -17.57 12.85
C ALA A 117 27.10 -18.61 12.29
N CYS A 118 25.93 -18.19 11.82
CA CYS A 118 24.84 -19.07 11.44
C CYS A 118 24.32 -18.77 10.03
N ALA A 119 24.06 -19.80 9.22
CA ALA A 119 23.38 -19.68 7.93
C ALA A 119 22.01 -20.37 7.98
N LYS A 120 20.93 -19.57 7.99
CA LYS A 120 19.53 -19.97 8.02
C LYS A 120 18.93 -20.02 6.61
N THR A 121 18.23 -21.09 6.28
CA THR A 121 17.44 -21.25 5.05
C THR A 121 16.08 -21.87 5.36
N TRP A 122 15.07 -21.58 4.52
CA TRP A 122 13.75 -22.19 4.64
C TRP A 122 13.68 -23.53 3.88
N VAL A 123 13.12 -24.54 4.53
CA VAL A 123 13.02 -25.92 4.02
C VAL A 123 11.61 -26.29 3.57
N ASN A 124 10.61 -25.53 4.02
CA ASN A 124 9.21 -25.65 3.62
C ASN A 124 8.50 -24.30 3.92
N PRO A 125 8.25 -23.45 2.90
CA PRO A 125 8.62 -23.62 1.48
C PRO A 125 10.14 -23.54 1.23
N GLN A 126 10.60 -24.05 0.08
CA GLN A 126 12.02 -24.02 -0.33
C GLN A 126 12.40 -22.71 -1.04
N LEU A 127 12.60 -21.65 -0.28
CA LEU A 127 12.86 -20.31 -0.82
C LEU A 127 14.26 -20.15 -1.46
N PRO A 128 14.46 -19.13 -2.33
CA PRO A 128 15.76 -18.72 -2.86
C PRO A 128 16.47 -17.71 -1.92
N VAL A 129 16.41 -17.95 -0.61
CA VAL A 129 16.84 -16.98 0.42
C VAL A 129 17.69 -17.65 1.51
N THR A 130 18.81 -17.02 1.84
CA THR A 130 19.68 -17.35 2.98
C THR A 130 19.80 -16.14 3.89
N ILE A 131 19.60 -16.33 5.20
CA ILE A 131 19.95 -15.33 6.22
C ILE A 131 21.25 -15.76 6.89
N PHE A 132 22.28 -14.95 6.77
CA PHE A 132 23.49 -15.06 7.57
C PHE A 132 23.30 -14.27 8.86
N GLN A 133 23.57 -14.89 10.00
CA GLN A 133 23.34 -14.34 11.33
C GLN A 133 24.63 -14.39 12.15
N GLN A 134 24.94 -13.29 12.81
CA GLN A 134 26.03 -13.11 13.77
C GLN A 134 25.45 -13.02 15.17
N ARG A 135 25.94 -13.80 16.13
CA ARG A 135 25.47 -13.78 17.53
C ARG A 135 26.63 -13.47 18.48
N PHE A 136 26.53 -12.35 19.17
CA PHE A 136 27.55 -11.85 20.10
C PHE A 136 27.34 -12.44 21.50
N VAL A 137 27.59 -13.74 21.67
CA VAL A 137 27.23 -14.52 22.87
C VAL A 137 27.71 -13.88 24.18
N ASN A 138 28.93 -13.33 24.18
CA ASN A 138 29.53 -12.64 25.32
C ASN A 138 29.62 -11.10 25.17
N GLY A 139 29.08 -10.54 24.07
CA GLY A 139 29.33 -9.15 23.69
C GLY A 139 30.80 -8.85 23.37
N THR A 140 31.11 -7.58 23.14
CA THR A 140 32.48 -7.08 22.89
C THR A 140 32.78 -5.84 23.74
N SER A 141 34.04 -5.47 23.85
CA SER A 141 34.50 -4.21 24.46
C SER A 141 35.59 -3.59 23.60
N SER A 142 35.86 -2.28 23.74
CA SER A 142 36.89 -1.55 22.99
C SER A 142 36.89 -1.91 21.50
N SER A 143 35.71 -1.81 20.88
CA SER A 143 35.42 -2.34 19.54
C SER A 143 35.52 -1.31 18.42
N TYR A 144 35.64 -0.02 18.77
CA TYR A 144 35.94 1.05 17.82
C TYR A 144 37.29 0.80 17.14
N THR A 145 37.30 0.69 15.80
CA THR A 145 38.51 0.32 15.05
C THR A 145 39.34 1.54 14.59
N GLY A 146 39.07 2.74 15.11
CA GLY A 146 39.67 3.99 14.61
C GLY A 146 39.04 4.53 13.32
N SER A 147 37.87 4.02 12.91
CA SER A 147 37.13 4.47 11.73
C SER A 147 35.65 4.08 11.83
N THR A 148 34.75 4.87 11.27
CA THR A 148 33.33 4.52 11.10
C THR A 148 33.04 3.80 9.77
N GLN A 149 33.99 3.80 8.82
CA GLN A 149 33.77 3.40 7.43
C GLN A 149 34.12 1.93 7.12
N SER A 150 34.12 1.07 8.14
CA SER A 150 34.41 -0.36 8.04
C SER A 150 33.38 -1.18 8.82
N VAL A 151 33.62 -2.49 8.93
CA VAL A 151 32.89 -3.39 9.83
C VAL A 151 33.79 -3.82 10.99
N LEU A 152 33.25 -3.91 12.21
CA LEU A 152 33.94 -4.56 13.34
C LEU A 152 33.79 -6.08 13.28
N SER A 153 32.75 -6.60 12.62
CA SER A 153 32.49 -8.02 12.44
C SER A 153 32.23 -8.35 10.97
N ALA A 154 32.62 -9.53 10.50
CA ALA A 154 32.60 -9.86 9.07
C ALA A 154 32.02 -11.26 8.82
N PHE A 155 30.70 -11.33 8.58
CA PHE A 155 29.99 -12.54 8.17
C PHE A 155 28.56 -12.20 7.67
N PRO A 156 28.22 -12.38 6.39
CA PRO A 156 29.01 -12.99 5.35
C PRO A 156 30.15 -12.07 4.87
N SER A 157 31.09 -12.67 4.17
CA SER A 157 32.15 -11.97 3.45
C SER A 157 32.41 -12.72 2.15
N PHE A 158 32.52 -12.01 1.04
CA PHE A 158 32.69 -12.60 -0.28
C PHE A 158 33.97 -12.07 -0.94
N GLN A 159 34.78 -12.99 -1.46
CA GLN A 159 35.95 -12.67 -2.26
C GLN A 159 35.51 -12.21 -3.66
N VAL A 160 35.86 -10.98 -4.06
CA VAL A 160 35.69 -10.54 -5.45
C VAL A 160 36.67 -11.33 -6.33
N PRO A 161 36.24 -11.90 -7.48
CA PRO A 161 37.10 -12.72 -8.32
C PRO A 161 38.14 -11.88 -9.09
N SER A 162 39.31 -12.48 -9.33
CA SER A 162 40.42 -11.81 -10.03
C SER A 162 40.24 -11.74 -11.55
N GLN A 163 39.36 -12.57 -12.13
CA GLN A 163 39.01 -12.58 -13.55
C GLN A 163 37.52 -12.30 -13.74
N ALA A 164 37.15 -11.69 -14.87
CA ALA A 164 35.77 -11.35 -15.20
C ALA A 164 34.93 -12.61 -15.49
N SER A 165 34.09 -13.01 -14.56
CA SER A 165 33.11 -14.11 -14.70
C SER A 165 31.87 -13.73 -15.52
N GLY A 166 31.98 -12.73 -16.41
CA GLY A 166 30.84 -12.08 -17.09
C GLY A 166 29.98 -11.18 -16.19
N LEU A 167 30.06 -11.35 -14.86
CA LEU A 167 29.21 -10.68 -13.88
C LEU A 167 29.42 -9.16 -13.80
N ALA A 168 28.32 -8.47 -13.49
CA ALA A 168 28.25 -7.07 -13.15
C ALA A 168 27.74 -6.88 -11.71
N TYR A 169 27.86 -5.67 -11.18
CA TYR A 169 27.26 -5.29 -9.90
C TYR A 169 26.52 -3.95 -9.99
N LEU A 170 25.55 -3.78 -9.09
CA LEU A 170 24.87 -2.52 -8.77
C LEU A 170 24.88 -2.37 -7.25
N SER A 171 25.50 -1.32 -6.73
CA SER A 171 25.52 -0.98 -5.30
C SER A 171 24.76 0.31 -5.05
N PHE A 172 23.74 0.27 -4.21
CA PHE A 172 23.08 1.46 -3.67
C PHE A 172 23.94 2.04 -2.54
N GLN A 173 24.20 3.34 -2.57
CA GLN A 173 25.07 4.02 -1.60
C GLN A 173 24.90 5.55 -1.62
N GLY A 174 25.32 6.21 -0.55
CA GLY A 174 25.22 7.67 -0.38
C GLY A 174 23.87 8.12 0.18
N PRO A 175 23.55 9.42 0.16
CA PRO A 175 22.27 9.96 0.64
C PRO A 175 21.11 9.70 -0.33
N MET A 176 19.95 10.32 -0.08
CA MET A 176 18.79 10.37 -1.00
C MET A 176 18.37 8.98 -1.54
N PHE A 177 18.15 8.04 -0.61
CA PHE A 177 17.84 6.62 -0.85
C PHE A 177 18.90 5.86 -1.66
N GLY A 178 20.15 6.33 -1.66
CA GLY A 178 21.28 5.72 -2.34
C GLY A 178 21.50 6.28 -3.75
N SER A 179 21.28 7.58 -3.96
CA SER A 179 21.39 8.26 -5.27
C SER A 179 22.78 8.19 -5.89
N ASP A 180 23.82 8.02 -5.08
CA ASP A 180 25.21 8.03 -5.51
C ASP A 180 25.70 6.62 -5.86
N TYR A 181 24.78 5.77 -6.35
CA TYR A 181 24.97 4.36 -6.70
C TYR A 181 26.16 4.10 -7.65
N LYS A 182 26.61 2.84 -7.69
CA LYS A 182 27.75 2.39 -8.50
C LYS A 182 27.37 1.16 -9.31
N ILE A 183 27.72 1.15 -10.59
CA ILE A 183 27.54 0.03 -11.53
C ILE A 183 28.89 -0.28 -12.17
N GLY A 184 29.26 -1.55 -12.27
CA GLY A 184 30.53 -1.98 -12.87
C GLY A 184 30.62 -3.50 -13.05
N ARG A 185 31.81 -4.02 -13.35
CA ARG A 185 32.07 -5.47 -13.38
C ARG A 185 32.45 -6.00 -12.01
N TRP A 186 31.95 -7.18 -11.67
CA TRP A 186 32.27 -7.85 -10.41
C TRP A 186 33.65 -8.52 -10.51
N GLN A 187 34.70 -7.71 -10.50
CA GLN A 187 36.09 -8.13 -10.63
C GLN A 187 37.01 -7.23 -9.79
N VAL A 188 38.10 -7.81 -9.26
CA VAL A 188 39.19 -7.07 -8.58
C VAL A 188 39.66 -5.91 -9.46
N GLY A 189 39.72 -4.70 -8.88
CA GLY A 189 40.10 -3.47 -9.56
C GLY A 189 38.98 -2.79 -10.38
N GLN A 190 37.78 -3.37 -10.47
CA GLN A 190 36.59 -2.74 -11.09
C GLN A 190 35.40 -2.60 -10.14
N VAL A 191 35.42 -3.29 -8.99
CA VAL A 191 34.51 -3.03 -7.86
C VAL A 191 34.95 -1.75 -7.13
N SER A 192 34.01 -0.82 -6.99
CA SER A 192 34.16 0.42 -6.22
C SER A 192 32.88 0.64 -5.44
N LEU A 193 33.00 0.67 -4.11
CA LEU A 193 31.91 0.82 -3.15
C LEU A 193 32.34 1.95 -2.19
N ALA A 194 31.43 2.84 -1.80
CA ALA A 194 31.70 3.77 -0.69
C ALA A 194 31.90 3.01 0.63
N GLY A 195 31.10 1.96 0.82
CA GLY A 195 31.12 1.14 2.02
C GLY A 195 30.62 1.88 3.26
N GLY A 196 31.00 1.38 4.43
CA GLY A 196 30.86 2.10 5.70
C GLY A 196 29.44 2.57 6.00
N LEU A 197 29.32 3.82 6.44
CA LEU A 197 28.05 4.43 6.83
C LEU A 197 27.10 4.65 5.63
N GLU A 198 27.63 4.85 4.44
CA GLU A 198 26.87 5.08 3.21
C GLU A 198 26.33 3.80 2.54
N SER A 199 26.79 2.61 2.97
CA SER A 199 26.49 1.34 2.30
C SER A 199 25.01 0.92 2.33
N GLY A 200 24.54 0.38 1.20
CA GLY A 200 23.19 -0.18 1.03
C GLY A 200 23.20 -1.57 0.37
N PRO A 201 22.06 -2.00 -0.20
CA PRO A 201 21.98 -3.26 -0.95
C PRO A 201 22.95 -3.32 -2.13
N LEU A 202 23.61 -4.47 -2.27
CA LEU A 202 24.50 -4.81 -3.38
C LEU A 202 23.87 -5.95 -4.20
N ALA A 203 23.61 -5.71 -5.48
CA ALA A 203 23.26 -6.75 -6.43
C ALA A 203 24.48 -7.17 -7.26
N VAL A 204 24.69 -8.47 -7.44
CA VAL A 204 25.62 -9.06 -8.42
C VAL A 204 24.78 -9.84 -9.43
N PHE A 205 25.01 -9.63 -10.73
CA PHE A 205 24.10 -10.11 -11.78
C PHE A 205 24.81 -10.46 -13.09
N ASP A 206 24.14 -11.24 -13.94
CA ASP A 206 24.59 -11.58 -15.29
C ASP A 206 23.70 -10.98 -16.39
N GLN A 207 24.09 -11.22 -17.65
CA GLN A 207 23.33 -10.78 -18.83
C GLN A 207 22.04 -11.57 -19.08
N ASN A 208 21.81 -12.68 -18.37
CA ASN A 208 20.65 -13.56 -18.54
C ASN A 208 19.52 -13.22 -17.54
N GLY A 209 19.70 -12.18 -16.71
CA GLY A 209 18.73 -11.78 -15.69
C GLY A 209 18.82 -12.58 -14.38
N THR A 210 19.88 -13.36 -14.18
CA THR A 210 20.19 -13.96 -12.87
C THR A 210 20.79 -12.89 -11.97
N VAL A 211 20.27 -12.78 -10.73
CA VAL A 211 20.66 -11.74 -9.77
C VAL A 211 20.80 -12.35 -8.37
N ILE A 212 21.85 -11.95 -7.66
CA ILE A 212 22.05 -12.17 -6.23
C ILE A 212 22.07 -10.81 -5.53
N ILE A 213 21.10 -10.53 -4.65
CA ILE A 213 21.07 -9.33 -3.81
C ILE A 213 21.61 -9.68 -2.41
N THR A 214 22.57 -8.90 -1.91
CA THR A 214 23.05 -8.96 -0.52
C THR A 214 22.74 -7.63 0.18
N SER A 215 22.10 -7.66 1.33
CA SER A 215 21.84 -6.47 2.16
C SER A 215 21.81 -6.82 3.65
N PRO A 216 21.94 -5.83 4.56
CA PRO A 216 21.49 -6.00 5.93
C PRO A 216 20.05 -6.53 5.96
N PHE A 217 19.76 -7.43 6.92
CA PHE A 217 18.44 -8.02 7.14
C PHE A 217 17.81 -7.55 8.45
N SER A 218 18.62 -7.26 9.46
CA SER A 218 18.21 -6.64 10.74
C SER A 218 19.34 -5.76 11.28
N GLY A 219 19.08 -4.98 12.34
CA GLY A 219 20.06 -4.07 12.94
C GLY A 219 20.47 -2.91 12.02
N PHE A 220 19.57 -2.44 11.15
CA PHE A 220 19.84 -1.59 9.98
C PHE A 220 20.70 -0.36 10.27
N MET A 221 20.36 0.39 11.33
CA MET A 221 21.09 1.61 11.68
C MET A 221 22.52 1.37 12.18
N SER A 222 22.81 0.16 12.69
CA SER A 222 24.17 -0.26 13.08
C SER A 222 24.93 -1.02 11.98
N ALA A 223 24.29 -1.28 10.84
CA ALA A 223 24.86 -2.09 9.79
C ALA A 223 25.98 -1.35 9.03
N SER A 224 26.94 -2.10 8.51
CA SER A 224 27.95 -1.61 7.57
C SER A 224 28.35 -2.73 6.61
N CYS A 225 28.82 -2.32 5.44
CA CYS A 225 29.47 -3.17 4.45
C CYS A 225 30.75 -2.49 4.00
N SER A 226 31.89 -3.19 3.96
CA SER A 226 33.16 -2.61 3.48
C SER A 226 33.95 -3.60 2.63
N MET A 227 34.75 -3.10 1.69
CA MET A 227 35.72 -3.89 0.95
C MET A 227 37.13 -3.67 1.52
N ASP A 228 37.86 -4.73 1.80
CA ASP A 228 39.25 -4.64 2.29
C ASP A 228 40.30 -4.66 1.16
N ASN A 229 41.57 -4.48 1.55
CA ASN A 229 42.71 -4.46 0.63
C ASN A 229 42.96 -5.81 -0.07
N GLN A 230 42.31 -6.89 0.36
CA GLN A 230 42.32 -8.21 -0.28
C GLN A 230 41.13 -8.38 -1.25
N SER A 231 40.34 -7.32 -1.48
CA SER A 231 39.12 -7.33 -2.28
C SER A 231 38.05 -8.29 -1.74
N ARG A 232 37.92 -8.36 -0.41
CA ARG A 232 36.82 -9.09 0.26
C ARG A 232 35.78 -8.07 0.70
N VAL A 233 34.55 -8.22 0.19
CA VAL A 233 33.40 -7.40 0.59
C VAL A 233 32.71 -8.09 1.77
N SER A 234 32.53 -7.38 2.88
CA SER A 234 32.16 -7.95 4.18
C SER A 234 31.02 -7.16 4.83
N TRP A 235 30.03 -7.86 5.40
CA TRP A 235 28.90 -7.27 6.12
C TRP A 235 28.97 -7.56 7.63
N GLY A 236 28.52 -6.60 8.44
CA GLY A 236 28.47 -6.71 9.89
C GLY A 236 28.06 -5.43 10.59
N VAL A 237 28.41 -5.34 11.88
CA VAL A 237 28.21 -4.13 12.67
C VAL A 237 29.27 -3.09 12.31
N MET A 238 28.87 -1.82 12.20
CA MET A 238 29.73 -0.70 11.83
C MET A 238 30.90 -0.48 12.80
N SER A 239 32.08 -0.22 12.26
CA SER A 239 33.33 -0.12 13.03
C SER A 239 33.44 1.10 13.96
N GLY A 240 32.45 1.99 13.94
CA GLY A 240 32.30 3.09 14.90
C GLY A 240 31.92 2.65 16.32
N VAL A 241 31.28 1.48 16.47
CA VAL A 241 30.67 1.06 17.73
C VAL A 241 31.70 0.71 18.81
N ASP A 242 31.56 1.34 19.98
CA ASP A 242 32.45 1.13 21.14
C ASP A 242 32.31 -0.28 21.76
N SER A 243 31.09 -0.82 21.82
CA SER A 243 30.82 -2.14 22.41
C SER A 243 29.56 -2.85 21.85
N VAL A 244 29.75 -4.14 21.60
CA VAL A 244 28.81 -5.24 21.33
C VAL A 244 27.90 -5.63 22.51
N PRO A 245 26.58 -5.31 22.64
CA PRO A 245 25.81 -5.82 23.78
C PRO A 245 25.78 -7.35 23.87
N ILE A 246 25.70 -7.89 25.08
CA ILE A 246 25.66 -9.34 25.30
C ILE A 246 24.38 -9.95 24.69
N ARG A 247 24.53 -11.04 23.92
CA ARG A 247 23.46 -11.68 23.12
C ARG A 247 22.87 -10.82 21.99
N TYR A 248 23.51 -9.71 21.62
CA TYR A 248 23.14 -8.97 20.41
C TYR A 248 23.22 -9.86 19.18
N GLN A 249 22.37 -9.58 18.19
CA GLN A 249 22.29 -10.31 16.93
C GLN A 249 22.24 -9.33 15.76
N TYR A 250 23.01 -9.63 14.73
CA TYR A 250 22.99 -8.90 13.45
C TYR A 250 22.79 -9.91 12.31
N GLU A 251 22.02 -9.55 11.30
CA GLU A 251 21.72 -10.43 10.16
C GLU A 251 21.91 -9.74 8.81
N THR A 252 22.32 -10.53 7.82
CA THR A 252 22.47 -10.15 6.41
C THR A 252 21.70 -11.14 5.55
N ILE A 253 20.86 -10.64 4.65
CA ILE A 253 20.11 -11.45 3.69
C ILE A 253 20.91 -11.59 2.41
N VAL A 254 20.94 -12.81 1.86
CA VAL A 254 21.26 -13.06 0.47
C VAL A 254 20.03 -13.66 -0.21
N PHE A 255 19.56 -13.00 -1.26
CA PHE A 255 18.36 -13.33 -2.02
C PHE A 255 18.72 -13.58 -3.48
N THR A 256 18.23 -14.65 -4.09
CA THR A 256 18.51 -14.98 -5.50
C THR A 256 17.25 -14.98 -6.37
N GLY A 257 17.39 -14.63 -7.65
CA GLY A 257 16.28 -14.62 -8.60
C GLY A 257 16.74 -14.55 -10.05
N TYR A 258 15.79 -14.73 -10.98
CA TYR A 258 16.06 -15.09 -12.38
C TYR A 258 15.20 -14.30 -13.39
N GLU A 259 14.55 -13.22 -12.95
CA GLU A 259 13.58 -12.44 -13.72
C GLU A 259 14.09 -11.01 -14.02
N GLY A 260 15.41 -10.78 -13.93
CA GLY A 260 16.05 -9.47 -14.14
C GLY A 260 16.04 -8.55 -12.92
N LEU A 261 16.94 -7.54 -12.90
CA LEU A 261 17.20 -6.67 -11.75
C LEU A 261 15.94 -6.10 -11.09
N ASN A 262 15.07 -5.45 -11.86
CA ASN A 262 13.87 -4.79 -11.34
C ASN A 262 12.93 -5.77 -10.64
N GLN A 263 12.71 -6.94 -11.25
CA GLN A 263 11.78 -7.94 -10.70
C GLN A 263 12.38 -8.68 -9.50
N VAL A 264 13.69 -8.94 -9.49
CA VAL A 264 14.36 -9.55 -8.33
C VAL A 264 14.45 -8.56 -7.15
N PHE A 265 14.67 -7.27 -7.38
CA PHE A 265 14.55 -6.24 -6.33
C PHE A 265 13.12 -6.13 -5.80
N ALA A 266 12.10 -6.15 -6.68
CA ALA A 266 10.71 -6.14 -6.26
C ALA A 266 10.35 -7.37 -5.40
N ASP A 267 10.84 -8.56 -5.74
CA ASP A 267 10.59 -9.79 -4.97
C ASP A 267 11.39 -9.89 -3.67
N TRP A 268 12.64 -9.41 -3.64
CA TRP A 268 13.39 -9.19 -2.40
C TRP A 268 12.65 -8.19 -1.49
N GLY A 269 12.20 -7.07 -2.04
CA GLY A 269 11.45 -6.04 -1.30
C GLY A 269 10.12 -6.53 -0.75
N ARG A 270 9.39 -7.35 -1.52
CA ARG A 270 8.17 -8.05 -1.07
C ARG A 270 8.48 -9.03 0.07
N PHE A 271 9.60 -9.76 0.01
CA PHE A 271 10.04 -10.64 1.09
C PHE A 271 10.39 -9.86 2.36
N MET A 272 11.16 -8.77 2.24
CA MET A 272 11.50 -7.87 3.35
C MET A 272 10.24 -7.28 4.00
N ARG A 273 9.30 -6.75 3.20
CA ARG A 273 8.02 -6.21 3.67
C ARG A 273 7.17 -7.27 4.40
N LEU A 274 7.07 -8.48 3.86
CA LEU A 274 6.38 -9.61 4.53
C LEU A 274 7.07 -9.99 5.86
N TYR A 275 8.40 -9.96 5.92
CA TYR A 275 9.14 -10.27 7.15
C TYR A 275 8.98 -9.18 8.22
N TYR A 276 8.78 -7.93 7.82
CA TYR A 276 8.64 -6.78 8.73
C TYR A 276 7.20 -6.30 8.97
N ASP A 277 6.20 -6.97 8.40
CA ASP A 277 4.77 -6.60 8.48
C ASP A 277 4.44 -5.19 7.96
N LYS A 278 5.29 -4.63 7.08
CA LYS A 278 5.01 -3.38 6.36
C LYS A 278 4.19 -3.67 5.11
N ASP A 279 2.98 -3.13 5.06
CA ASP A 279 2.16 -3.08 3.86
C ASP A 279 2.01 -1.64 3.34
N ASP A 280 1.36 -1.49 2.18
CA ASP A 280 1.23 -0.20 1.50
C ASP A 280 0.03 0.64 2.02
N THR A 281 -0.58 0.31 3.16
CA THR A 281 -1.82 0.99 3.64
C THR A 281 -1.59 2.49 3.85
N TYR A 282 -0.53 2.87 4.57
CA TYR A 282 -0.19 4.28 4.76
C TYR A 282 0.20 4.95 3.43
N ARG A 283 0.99 4.28 2.57
CA ARG A 283 1.38 4.80 1.23
C ARG A 283 0.16 5.04 0.32
N LYS A 284 -0.90 4.23 0.45
CA LYS A 284 -2.18 4.40 -0.28
C LYS A 284 -3.05 5.50 0.32
N ALA A 285 -3.00 5.70 1.64
CA ALA A 285 -3.79 6.71 2.33
C ALA A 285 -3.17 8.13 2.28
N ASP A 286 -1.86 8.24 2.00
CA ASP A 286 -1.12 9.50 2.02
C ASP A 286 -1.66 10.52 1.02
N LEU A 287 -2.14 11.65 1.53
CA LEU A 287 -2.72 12.72 0.74
C LEU A 287 -1.71 13.33 -0.26
N THR A 288 -0.41 13.34 0.09
CA THR A 288 0.64 13.94 -0.77
C THR A 288 1.08 13.04 -1.91
N LEU A 289 0.74 11.75 -1.86
CA LEU A 289 0.96 10.78 -2.94
C LEU A 289 -0.23 10.67 -3.90
N ASN A 290 -1.44 10.97 -3.41
CA ASN A 290 -2.69 10.88 -4.18
C ASN A 290 -3.08 12.19 -4.90
N TYR A 291 -2.49 13.33 -4.53
CA TYR A 291 -2.88 14.64 -5.06
C TYR A 291 -1.66 15.53 -5.40
N VAL A 292 -1.89 16.57 -6.19
CA VAL A 292 -0.92 17.65 -6.41
C VAL A 292 -0.95 18.60 -5.21
N GLY A 293 0.21 19.12 -4.81
CA GLY A 293 0.35 20.22 -3.85
C GLY A 293 1.19 21.36 -4.41
N TYR A 294 1.33 22.44 -3.64
CA TYR A 294 2.30 23.49 -3.93
C TYR A 294 3.50 23.37 -2.98
N TRP A 295 4.73 23.63 -3.42
CA TRP A 295 5.95 23.38 -2.63
C TRP A 295 6.85 24.61 -2.48
N THR A 296 7.58 24.68 -1.36
CA THR A 296 8.48 25.80 -1.01
C THR A 296 9.91 25.35 -0.65
N ASP A 297 10.26 24.09 -0.95
CA ASP A 297 11.59 23.44 -0.82
C ASP A 297 12.66 24.08 -1.74
N GLY A 298 13.90 23.59 -1.67
CA GLY A 298 15.04 23.91 -2.51
C GLY A 298 14.68 24.20 -3.97
N GLY A 299 15.15 25.34 -4.49
CA GLY A 299 14.88 25.75 -5.87
C GLY A 299 13.46 26.27 -6.15
N ALA A 300 12.50 26.18 -5.21
CA ALA A 300 11.21 26.84 -5.35
C ALA A 300 11.35 28.37 -5.47
N TYR A 301 10.36 29.01 -6.10
CA TYR A 301 10.34 30.47 -6.25
C TYR A 301 10.27 31.17 -4.88
N TYR A 302 9.34 30.73 -4.02
CA TYR A 302 9.13 31.26 -2.67
C TYR A 302 9.94 30.53 -1.58
N TYR A 303 11.01 29.80 -1.91
CA TYR A 303 11.94 29.30 -0.90
C TYR A 303 12.74 30.46 -0.33
N TYR A 304 12.67 30.76 0.97
CA TYR A 304 13.27 31.96 1.58
C TYR A 304 12.99 33.27 0.78
N ALA A 305 11.75 33.41 0.29
CA ALA A 305 11.27 34.57 -0.47
C ALA A 305 9.73 34.68 -0.38
N THR A 306 9.21 35.91 -0.38
CA THR A 306 7.77 36.22 -0.36
C THR A 306 7.38 37.11 -1.54
N GLU A 307 6.09 37.34 -1.72
CA GLU A 307 5.62 38.46 -2.55
C GLU A 307 6.08 39.82 -1.97
N PRO A 308 6.29 40.86 -2.82
CA PRO A 308 6.73 42.17 -2.37
C PRO A 308 5.84 42.77 -1.27
N ASP A 309 6.48 43.36 -0.25
CA ASP A 309 5.85 43.97 0.94
C ASP A 309 4.91 43.05 1.74
N LYS A 310 5.04 41.72 1.59
CA LYS A 310 4.23 40.70 2.28
C LYS A 310 5.06 39.70 3.08
N ASN A 311 4.44 39.11 4.10
CA ASN A 311 4.96 37.93 4.78
C ASN A 311 4.50 36.62 4.10
N TYR A 312 4.87 35.46 4.67
CA TYR A 312 4.48 34.18 4.09
C TYR A 312 3.01 33.89 4.25
N GLU A 313 2.40 34.14 5.41
CA GLU A 313 0.97 33.90 5.61
C GLU A 313 0.13 34.57 4.50
N GLN A 314 0.46 35.82 4.17
CA GLN A 314 -0.13 36.56 3.05
C GLN A 314 0.21 35.93 1.68
N THR A 315 1.50 35.67 1.42
CA THR A 315 1.97 35.06 0.16
C THR A 315 1.32 33.72 -0.13
N LEU A 316 1.12 32.86 0.88
CA LEU A 316 0.50 31.54 0.77
C LEU A 316 -1.01 31.65 0.53
N LEU A 317 -1.67 32.66 1.10
CA LEU A 317 -3.05 33.01 0.78
C LEU A 317 -3.20 33.55 -0.65
N ASP A 318 -2.23 34.34 -1.14
CA ASP A 318 -2.19 34.78 -2.54
C ASP A 318 -1.98 33.59 -3.50
N ILE A 319 -1.07 32.67 -3.19
CA ILE A 319 -0.84 31.41 -3.94
C ILE A 319 -2.13 30.59 -4.00
N LYS A 320 -2.86 30.46 -2.88
CA LYS A 320 -4.15 29.75 -2.85
C LYS A 320 -5.23 30.45 -3.68
N SER A 321 -5.31 31.77 -3.60
CA SER A 321 -6.23 32.58 -4.41
C SER A 321 -5.93 32.46 -5.91
N TYR A 322 -4.66 32.52 -6.28
CA TYR A 322 -4.19 32.29 -7.66
C TYR A 322 -4.53 30.88 -8.14
N ALA A 323 -4.25 29.84 -7.34
CA ALA A 323 -4.60 28.46 -7.65
C ALA A 323 -6.12 28.28 -7.90
N ASP A 324 -6.97 28.95 -7.11
CA ASP A 324 -8.42 28.93 -7.32
C ASP A 324 -8.85 29.62 -8.63
N THR A 325 -8.18 30.70 -9.04
CA THR A 325 -8.45 31.34 -10.35
C THR A 325 -7.99 30.51 -11.55
N LEU A 326 -6.85 29.80 -11.43
CA LEU A 326 -6.41 28.79 -12.41
C LEU A 326 -7.28 27.54 -12.44
N LYS A 327 -7.96 27.22 -11.33
CA LYS A 327 -8.51 25.90 -10.99
C LYS A 327 -7.42 24.81 -10.92
N ALA A 328 -6.24 25.18 -10.42
CA ALA A 328 -5.17 24.21 -10.14
C ALA A 328 -5.60 23.29 -8.97
N PRO A 329 -5.49 21.96 -9.09
CA PRO A 329 -6.10 21.01 -8.15
C PRO A 329 -5.30 20.81 -6.85
N TYR A 330 -4.60 21.84 -6.36
CA TYR A 330 -3.74 21.77 -5.17
C TYR A 330 -4.55 21.42 -3.92
N ARG A 331 -4.18 20.31 -3.26
CA ARG A 331 -4.85 19.83 -2.02
C ARG A 331 -4.08 20.08 -0.74
N TYR A 332 -2.78 20.36 -0.85
CA TYR A 332 -1.89 20.65 0.25
C TYR A 332 -0.81 21.65 -0.19
N ILE A 333 -0.04 22.12 0.78
CA ILE A 333 1.11 22.98 0.54
C ILE A 333 2.24 22.56 1.50
N GLN A 334 3.46 22.39 0.99
CA GLN A 334 4.64 22.11 1.80
C GLN A 334 5.25 23.43 2.26
N TYR A 335 5.49 23.56 3.57
CA TYR A 335 6.28 24.65 4.14
C TYR A 335 7.65 24.13 4.51
N ASP A 336 8.67 24.68 3.87
CA ASP A 336 10.05 24.33 4.13
C ASP A 336 10.59 25.00 5.41
N SER A 337 11.89 24.87 5.63
CA SER A 337 12.68 25.34 6.75
C SER A 337 12.58 26.84 7.08
N TRP A 338 11.94 27.68 6.26
CA TRP A 338 12.02 29.14 6.35
C TRP A 338 11.27 29.78 7.54
N PHE A 339 10.41 29.05 8.26
CA PHE A 339 9.42 29.69 9.14
C PHE A 339 9.66 29.64 10.65
N TYR A 340 10.61 28.84 11.12
CA TYR A 340 10.87 28.58 12.53
C TYR A 340 12.20 29.20 13.00
N PRO A 341 12.38 29.44 14.32
CA PRO A 341 13.65 29.87 14.89
C PRO A 341 14.77 28.86 14.62
N LYS A 342 15.98 29.35 14.33
CA LYS A 342 17.19 28.53 14.14
C LYS A 342 18.24 28.86 15.17
N GLY A 343 19.07 27.87 15.51
CA GLY A 343 20.27 28.05 16.31
C GLY A 343 21.54 28.05 15.45
N PRO A 344 22.67 27.62 16.03
CA PRO A 344 23.91 27.38 15.28
C PRO A 344 23.70 26.46 14.07
N HIS A 345 24.56 26.61 13.05
CA HIS A 345 24.58 25.76 11.84
C HIS A 345 23.27 25.68 11.03
N GLN A 346 22.33 26.62 11.23
CA GLN A 346 20.97 26.62 10.66
C GLN A 346 20.05 25.49 11.15
N GLY A 347 20.53 24.64 12.07
CA GLY A 347 19.69 23.69 12.79
C GLY A 347 18.60 24.39 13.59
N VAL A 348 17.55 23.64 13.94
CA VAL A 348 16.28 24.26 14.37
C VAL A 348 16.15 24.43 15.88
N LEU A 349 15.84 25.66 16.28
CA LEU A 349 15.49 26.18 17.61
C LEU A 349 14.40 25.40 18.34
N THR A 350 13.19 25.67 17.86
CA THR A 350 11.90 25.22 18.39
C THR A 350 10.96 25.04 17.20
N TRP A 351 10.02 24.08 17.26
CA TRP A 351 8.97 24.05 16.26
C TRP A 351 7.85 25.01 16.62
N THR A 352 7.94 26.24 16.13
CA THR A 352 6.91 27.25 16.37
C THR A 352 6.93 28.25 15.21
N PRO A 353 5.77 28.69 14.69
CA PRO A 353 5.68 29.84 13.80
C PRO A 353 6.44 31.04 14.37
N MET A 354 7.33 31.64 13.60
CA MET A 354 7.83 32.99 13.93
C MET A 354 6.72 34.02 13.61
N PRO A 355 6.30 34.88 14.56
CA PRO A 355 5.11 35.73 14.39
C PRO A 355 5.20 36.81 13.29
N ASP A 356 6.40 37.14 12.82
CA ASP A 356 6.65 37.99 11.66
C ASP A 356 6.40 37.24 10.34
N ILE A 357 6.68 35.94 10.31
CA ILE A 357 6.53 35.06 9.14
C ILE A 357 5.06 34.59 8.99
N ALA A 358 4.40 34.21 10.10
CA ALA A 358 2.93 34.08 10.17
C ALA A 358 2.37 34.54 11.53
N PRO A 359 1.76 35.75 11.63
CA PRO A 359 1.23 36.28 12.88
C PRO A 359 0.03 35.50 13.45
N HIS A 360 -0.69 34.74 12.63
CA HIS A 360 -1.77 33.85 13.09
C HIS A 360 -1.34 32.38 13.20
N GLY A 361 -0.07 32.08 12.88
CA GLY A 361 0.49 30.72 12.83
C GLY A 361 0.34 30.03 11.46
N PHE A 362 1.14 28.99 11.25
CA PHE A 362 1.06 28.09 10.09
C PHE A 362 0.03 26.98 10.29
N GLN A 363 -0.08 26.06 9.31
CA GLN A 363 -0.79 24.78 9.41
C GLN A 363 0.09 23.51 9.11
N PHE A 364 1.40 23.64 8.81
CA PHE A 364 2.46 22.61 8.49
C PHE A 364 3.87 23.20 8.84
N THR A 365 5.11 22.66 8.68
CA THR A 365 5.83 21.35 8.49
C THR A 365 7.23 21.47 9.22
N PHE A 366 8.08 20.44 9.45
CA PHE A 366 9.18 20.52 10.46
C PHE A 366 10.59 20.03 10.05
N ILE A 367 11.64 20.40 10.82
CA ILE A 367 12.88 19.65 11.14
C ILE A 367 13.36 20.05 12.58
N LEU A 368 14.00 19.21 13.41
CA LEU A 368 14.76 19.65 14.64
C LEU A 368 16.26 19.29 14.58
N GLN A 369 17.19 20.21 14.89
CA GLN A 369 18.65 19.90 14.93
C GLN A 369 19.57 20.88 15.74
N VAL A 370 19.36 21.25 17.02
CA VAL A 370 20.43 21.98 17.78
C VAL A 370 20.62 21.62 19.27
N PRO A 371 21.88 21.68 19.77
CA PRO A 371 22.21 21.55 21.20
C PRO A 371 21.51 22.51 22.13
N LEU A 372 21.12 23.69 21.65
CA LEU A 372 20.50 24.75 22.46
C LEU A 372 18.97 24.63 22.56
N THR A 373 18.36 23.57 22.02
CA THR A 373 16.89 23.47 21.96
C THR A 373 16.27 23.46 23.38
N PRO A 374 15.28 24.32 23.67
CA PRO A 374 14.68 24.40 25.01
C PRO A 374 13.76 23.22 25.34
N TYR A 375 13.64 22.23 24.45
CA TYR A 375 12.95 20.97 24.71
C TYR A 375 13.79 20.02 25.60
N ALA A 376 15.12 20.05 25.47
CA ALA A 376 16.05 19.17 26.17
C ALA A 376 16.22 19.56 27.65
N LYS A 377 16.19 18.57 28.57
CA LYS A 377 16.41 18.80 30.03
C LYS A 377 17.71 19.53 30.35
N GLN A 378 18.77 19.31 29.57
CA GLN A 378 20.06 20.00 29.67
C GLN A 378 19.93 21.53 29.57
N ASN A 379 18.91 22.02 28.84
CA ASN A 379 18.63 23.45 28.63
C ASN A 379 17.45 23.95 29.48
N GLY A 380 17.03 23.20 30.50
CA GLY A 380 15.84 23.51 31.31
C GLY A 380 14.51 23.02 30.72
N GLY A 381 14.57 22.23 29.64
CA GLY A 381 13.41 21.59 29.01
C GLY A 381 12.87 20.39 29.79
N LYS A 382 11.92 19.66 29.17
CA LYS A 382 11.20 18.54 29.80
C LYS A 382 11.66 17.16 29.33
N PHE A 383 12.32 17.06 28.19
CA PHE A 383 12.48 15.82 27.44
C PHE A 383 13.93 15.30 27.42
N ASP A 384 14.11 13.99 27.32
CA ASP A 384 15.44 13.38 27.21
C ASP A 384 16.01 13.48 25.79
N PHE A 385 17.18 14.11 25.70
CA PHE A 385 17.97 14.28 24.48
C PHE A 385 19.41 13.82 24.74
N ILE A 386 20.06 13.29 23.71
CA ILE A 386 21.51 13.28 23.63
C ILE A 386 21.91 14.65 23.09
N VAL A 387 22.66 15.42 23.88
CA VAL A 387 23.12 16.77 23.54
C VAL A 387 24.63 16.74 23.45
N GLU A 388 25.16 16.94 22.24
CA GLU A 388 26.60 17.00 21.96
C GLU A 388 27.01 18.44 21.62
N LYS A 389 28.26 18.64 21.15
CA LYS A 389 28.85 19.98 20.98
C LYS A 389 28.15 20.84 19.91
N GLU A 390 27.71 20.21 18.83
CA GLU A 390 27.14 20.90 17.64
C GLU A 390 25.76 20.37 17.22
N TYR A 391 25.36 19.17 17.67
CA TYR A 391 24.11 18.48 17.31
C TYR A 391 23.39 17.91 18.54
N ALA A 392 22.09 17.61 18.44
CA ALA A 392 21.33 17.00 19.53
C ALA A 392 20.11 16.19 19.08
N MET A 393 20.14 14.88 19.36
CA MET A 393 19.14 13.90 18.95
C MET A 393 18.19 13.58 20.12
N PRO A 394 16.85 13.64 19.94
CA PRO A 394 15.90 13.21 20.95
C PRO A 394 15.98 11.69 21.18
N GLN A 395 15.81 11.26 22.43
CA GLN A 395 15.70 9.86 22.85
C GLN A 395 14.44 9.62 23.70
N ASP A 396 13.46 10.51 23.57
CA ASP A 396 12.22 10.54 24.34
C ASP A 396 10.99 10.43 23.43
N LEU A 397 10.20 9.36 23.59
CA LEU A 397 8.93 9.20 22.85
C LEU A 397 7.92 10.32 23.19
N SER A 398 7.96 10.86 24.40
CA SER A 398 7.04 11.92 24.82
C SER A 398 7.37 13.27 24.18
N PHE A 399 8.63 13.49 23.76
CA PHE A 399 8.98 14.64 22.91
C PHE A 399 8.27 14.54 21.56
N TRP A 400 8.39 13.40 20.88
CA TRP A 400 7.78 13.18 19.57
C TRP A 400 6.25 13.22 19.62
N LEU A 401 5.64 12.65 20.65
CA LEU A 401 4.19 12.75 20.88
C LEU A 401 3.77 14.21 21.09
N TYR A 402 4.39 14.93 22.02
CA TYR A 402 4.11 16.35 22.26
C TYR A 402 4.25 17.18 20.97
N LEU A 403 5.36 17.00 20.25
CA LEU A 403 5.68 17.68 19.01
C LEU A 403 4.58 17.49 17.97
N PHE A 404 4.20 16.24 17.69
CA PHE A 404 3.18 15.96 16.69
C PHE A 404 1.76 16.30 17.17
N GLU A 405 1.44 16.18 18.46
CA GLU A 405 0.16 16.63 19.02
C GLU A 405 -0.03 18.14 18.86
N GLN A 406 0.99 18.95 19.24
CA GLN A 406 0.96 20.39 18.96
C GLN A 406 0.80 20.63 17.46
N ALA A 407 1.51 19.85 16.63
CA ALA A 407 1.40 19.94 15.19
C ALA A 407 0.12 19.34 14.58
N LYS A 408 -0.76 18.65 15.31
CA LYS A 408 -2.12 18.35 14.80
C LYS A 408 -3.06 19.52 15.03
N THR A 409 -2.81 20.38 16.03
CA THR A 409 -3.68 21.54 16.31
C THR A 409 -3.78 22.51 15.12
N TRP A 410 -2.68 22.67 14.37
CA TRP A 410 -2.67 23.54 13.20
C TRP A 410 -3.09 22.86 11.88
N GLY A 411 -3.00 21.53 11.73
CA GLY A 411 -3.40 20.82 10.50
C GLY A 411 -2.48 19.72 9.93
N LEU A 412 -1.33 19.37 10.55
CA LEU A 412 -0.32 18.47 9.95
C LEU A 412 -0.89 17.14 9.42
N ILE A 413 -0.50 16.80 8.19
CA ILE A 413 -0.81 15.52 7.52
C ILE A 413 0.47 14.68 7.35
N VAL A 414 1.55 15.30 6.88
CA VAL A 414 2.85 14.65 6.62
C VAL A 414 3.96 15.43 7.31
N TYR A 415 4.86 14.73 7.98
CA TYR A 415 6.12 15.27 8.51
C TYR A 415 7.30 14.90 7.60
N GLU A 416 8.17 15.85 7.27
CA GLU A 416 9.43 15.61 6.58
C GLU A 416 10.61 15.64 7.56
N GLN A 417 11.29 14.50 7.76
CA GLN A 417 12.57 14.48 8.47
C GLN A 417 13.70 14.53 7.43
N ASP A 418 14.33 15.70 7.30
CA ASP A 418 15.52 15.95 6.50
C ASP A 418 16.82 15.82 7.33
N TRP A 419 17.98 15.97 6.69
CA TRP A 419 19.35 15.85 7.23
C TRP A 419 19.61 14.53 7.97
N LEU A 420 18.88 13.46 7.59
CA LEU A 420 18.96 12.13 8.22
C LEU A 420 20.37 11.52 8.19
N ASP A 421 21.13 11.74 7.10
CA ASP A 421 22.54 11.34 7.04
C ASP A 421 23.40 12.10 8.05
N THR A 422 23.28 13.42 8.11
CA THR A 422 24.10 14.32 8.93
C THR A 422 23.78 14.18 10.42
N GLU A 423 22.49 14.10 10.79
CA GLU A 423 22.05 13.83 12.16
C GLU A 423 22.52 12.44 12.63
N PHE A 424 22.62 11.47 11.73
CA PHE A 424 23.19 10.15 12.03
C PHE A 424 24.72 10.16 12.17
N THR A 425 25.45 10.87 11.28
CA THR A 425 26.93 10.87 11.29
C THR A 425 27.55 11.76 12.35
N ASP A 426 26.94 12.92 12.64
CA ASP A 426 27.59 13.99 13.38
C ASP A 426 27.18 14.03 14.87
N VAL A 427 26.08 13.35 15.23
CA VAL A 427 25.84 12.90 16.61
C VAL A 427 26.69 11.65 16.84
N HIS A 428 27.76 11.77 17.62
CA HIS A 428 28.70 10.67 17.85
C HIS A 428 28.01 9.44 18.44
N ALA A 429 27.02 9.63 19.32
CA ALA A 429 26.28 8.53 19.93
C ALA A 429 25.55 7.62 18.92
N SER A 430 25.13 8.11 17.74
CA SER A 430 24.49 7.27 16.71
C SER A 430 25.46 6.40 15.91
N VAL A 431 26.74 6.75 15.83
CA VAL A 431 27.80 5.92 15.21
C VAL A 431 28.58 5.07 16.24
N ALA A 432 28.54 5.43 17.52
CA ALA A 432 29.19 4.70 18.62
C ALA A 432 28.32 3.61 19.28
N SER A 433 27.00 3.61 19.01
CA SER A 433 26.03 2.66 19.59
C SER A 433 25.27 1.88 18.53
N VAL A 434 24.88 0.64 18.84
CA VAL A 434 24.01 -0.18 17.97
C VAL A 434 22.53 0.23 18.02
N ASP A 435 22.10 0.92 19.08
CA ASP A 435 20.68 1.14 19.39
C ASP A 435 20.19 2.59 19.29
N VAL A 436 21.06 3.60 19.46
CA VAL A 436 20.67 5.03 19.59
C VAL A 436 19.92 5.55 18.35
N ALA A 437 20.49 5.35 17.16
CA ALA A 437 19.90 5.81 15.91
C ALA A 437 18.59 5.09 15.57
N ARG A 438 18.50 3.78 15.88
CA ARG A 438 17.26 3.02 15.73
C ARG A 438 16.19 3.49 16.73
N THR A 439 16.57 3.78 17.97
CA THR A 439 15.66 4.26 19.02
C THR A 439 15.03 5.60 18.62
N TRP A 440 15.83 6.55 18.14
CA TRP A 440 15.37 7.84 17.60
C TRP A 440 14.30 7.66 16.50
N LEU A 441 14.61 6.90 15.45
CA LEU A 441 13.72 6.72 14.31
C LEU A 441 12.44 5.95 14.67
N MET A 442 12.55 4.94 15.55
CA MET A 442 11.38 4.18 16.01
C MET A 442 10.47 4.99 16.93
N GLN A 443 11.01 5.87 17.78
CA GLN A 443 10.20 6.78 18.62
C GLN A 443 9.45 7.82 17.77
N MET A 444 10.16 8.44 16.81
CA MET A 444 9.57 9.35 15.82
C MET A 444 8.44 8.65 15.04
N GLY A 445 8.69 7.44 14.54
CA GLY A 445 7.72 6.64 13.80
C GLY A 445 6.49 6.25 14.62
N GLU A 446 6.68 5.80 15.87
CA GLU A 446 5.58 5.40 16.75
C GLU A 446 4.71 6.59 17.17
N ALA A 447 5.30 7.75 17.43
CA ALA A 447 4.55 8.96 17.74
C ALA A 447 3.73 9.48 16.54
N ALA A 448 4.32 9.51 15.34
CA ALA A 448 3.60 9.88 14.12
C ALA A 448 2.45 8.90 13.82
N ARG A 449 2.65 7.61 14.08
CA ARG A 449 1.60 6.57 14.00
C ARG A 449 0.49 6.76 15.03
N ALA A 450 0.81 7.25 16.23
CA ALA A 450 -0.16 7.50 17.29
C ALA A 450 -1.08 8.72 17.01
N VAL A 451 -0.59 9.73 16.28
CA VAL A 451 -1.30 10.99 15.99
C VAL A 451 -1.86 11.09 14.56
N ASP A 452 -1.79 10.01 13.78
CA ASP A 452 -2.18 9.92 12.37
C ASP A 452 -1.43 10.92 11.46
N VAL A 453 -0.11 10.74 11.38
CA VAL A 453 0.83 11.50 10.52
C VAL A 453 1.69 10.53 9.74
N THR A 454 1.82 10.73 8.43
CA THR A 454 2.82 10.00 7.61
C THR A 454 4.15 10.75 7.57
N ILE A 455 5.23 10.05 7.20
CA ILE A 455 6.58 10.60 7.21
C ILE A 455 7.21 10.54 5.80
N GLN A 456 7.73 11.68 5.35
CA GLN A 456 8.73 11.81 4.30
C GLN A 456 10.14 11.79 4.90
N TYR A 457 11.07 11.07 4.26
CA TYR A 457 12.50 11.12 4.58
C TYR A 457 13.27 11.93 3.51
N CYS A 458 14.05 12.92 3.93
CA CYS A 458 15.04 13.59 3.09
C CYS A 458 16.46 13.35 3.62
N SER A 459 17.45 13.39 2.71
CA SER A 459 18.87 13.07 2.98
C SER A 459 19.13 11.65 3.52
N ALA A 460 18.12 10.77 3.52
CA ALA A 460 18.20 9.39 3.99
C ALA A 460 19.15 8.51 3.18
N SER A 461 20.28 8.11 3.77
CA SER A 461 21.13 7.03 3.26
C SER A 461 20.50 5.62 3.44
N PRO A 462 20.90 4.58 2.68
CA PRO A 462 20.24 3.26 2.64
C PRO A 462 19.92 2.58 3.98
N ARG A 463 20.64 2.86 5.07
CA ARG A 463 20.29 2.37 6.42
C ARG A 463 18.90 2.85 6.87
N HIS A 464 18.56 4.10 6.58
CA HIS A 464 17.25 4.70 6.85
C HIS A 464 16.15 4.07 5.99
N ALA A 465 16.44 3.82 4.71
CA ALA A 465 15.53 3.17 3.77
C ALA A 465 15.18 1.73 4.19
N LEU A 466 16.14 0.98 4.76
CA LEU A 466 15.87 -0.33 5.35
C LEU A 466 15.18 -0.21 6.73
N GLN A 467 15.57 0.74 7.58
CA GLN A 467 14.92 0.98 8.87
C GLN A 467 13.44 1.39 8.74
N ALA A 468 13.06 2.01 7.62
CA ALA A 468 11.67 2.32 7.26
C ALA A 468 10.78 1.07 7.03
N LEU A 469 11.36 -0.14 6.94
CA LEU A 469 10.61 -1.40 7.00
C LEU A 469 9.94 -1.61 8.36
N GLU A 470 10.57 -1.18 9.45
CA GLU A 470 10.02 -1.26 10.81
C GLU A 470 9.07 -0.10 11.14
N ILE A 471 8.92 0.88 10.23
CA ILE A 471 8.14 2.11 10.44
C ILE A 471 7.09 2.24 9.33
N PRO A 472 5.88 1.68 9.52
CA PRO A 472 4.83 1.66 8.48
C PRO A 472 4.44 3.05 7.96
N VAL A 473 4.46 4.07 8.82
CA VAL A 473 4.08 5.46 8.49
C VAL A 473 5.08 6.23 7.63
N VAL A 474 6.32 5.74 7.45
CA VAL A 474 7.22 6.29 6.42
C VAL A 474 6.69 5.83 5.06
N THR A 475 6.16 6.76 4.27
CA THR A 475 5.44 6.49 3.01
C THR A 475 6.27 6.82 1.77
N GLN A 476 7.21 7.76 1.92
CA GLN A 476 7.89 8.42 0.81
C GLN A 476 9.27 8.95 1.21
N ALA A 477 10.14 9.18 0.23
CA ALA A 477 11.45 9.75 0.48
C ALA A 477 12.05 10.42 -0.76
N ARG A 478 12.91 11.41 -0.55
CA ARG A 478 13.72 12.04 -1.61
C ARG A 478 14.70 11.01 -2.19
N ALA A 479 14.56 10.76 -3.49
CA ALA A 479 15.40 9.88 -4.29
C ALA A 479 16.47 10.65 -5.09
N SER A 480 16.54 11.96 -4.88
CA SER A 480 17.37 12.95 -5.57
C SER A 480 17.84 14.05 -4.61
N ARG A 481 18.94 14.71 -5.00
CA ARG A 481 19.37 16.01 -4.42
C ARG A 481 18.39 17.12 -4.80
N ASP A 482 18.49 18.25 -4.12
CA ASP A 482 17.61 19.42 -4.24
C ASP A 482 17.34 19.85 -5.68
N TYR A 483 16.12 20.30 -5.94
CA TYR A 483 15.75 20.90 -7.21
C TYR A 483 16.59 22.14 -7.49
N ARG A 484 17.08 22.18 -8.72
CA ARG A 484 17.66 23.37 -9.32
C ARG A 484 17.26 23.41 -10.78
N ALA A 485 16.65 24.51 -11.21
CA ALA A 485 16.13 24.66 -12.57
C ALA A 485 17.22 24.36 -13.62
N GLY A 486 16.93 23.40 -14.51
CA GLY A 486 17.81 22.91 -15.56
C GLY A 486 18.79 21.79 -15.14
N SER A 487 18.69 21.27 -13.91
CA SER A 487 19.52 20.14 -13.42
C SER A 487 19.02 18.77 -13.89
N ASP A 488 19.81 17.73 -13.62
CA ASP A 488 19.47 16.33 -13.88
C ASP A 488 18.77 15.64 -12.68
N GLN A 489 18.17 16.41 -11.77
CA GLN A 489 17.47 15.94 -10.56
C GLN A 489 16.33 14.93 -10.85
N TRP A 490 15.80 14.94 -12.07
CA TRP A 490 14.83 13.95 -12.58
C TRP A 490 15.41 12.53 -12.79
N MET A 491 16.73 12.30 -12.71
CA MET A 491 17.37 11.00 -12.97
C MET A 491 17.23 9.97 -11.82
N ILE A 492 16.07 9.89 -11.18
CA ILE A 492 15.81 9.00 -10.02
C ILE A 492 15.57 7.52 -10.36
N GLY A 493 15.68 7.12 -11.64
CA GLY A 493 15.20 5.82 -12.13
C GLY A 493 15.83 4.60 -11.42
N VAL A 494 17.13 4.62 -11.15
CA VAL A 494 17.82 3.53 -10.44
C VAL A 494 17.45 3.53 -8.95
N THR A 495 17.53 4.69 -8.29
CA THR A 495 17.15 4.89 -6.87
C THR A 495 15.72 4.40 -6.58
N SER A 496 14.81 4.64 -7.52
CA SER A 496 13.39 4.27 -7.44
C SER A 496 13.16 2.75 -7.31
N ILE A 497 14.05 1.92 -7.88
CA ILE A 497 13.97 0.46 -7.78
C ILE A 497 14.06 0.00 -6.31
N PHE A 498 15.00 0.59 -5.57
CA PHE A 498 15.19 0.27 -4.15
C PHE A 498 14.07 0.87 -3.28
N ALA A 499 13.68 2.13 -3.54
CA ALA A 499 12.60 2.79 -2.80
C ALA A 499 11.27 2.02 -2.88
N ASP A 500 10.79 1.70 -4.10
CA ASP A 500 9.51 0.98 -4.26
C ASP A 500 9.57 -0.44 -3.69
N ALA A 501 10.72 -1.12 -3.80
CA ALA A 501 10.93 -2.45 -3.23
C ALA A 501 10.63 -2.49 -1.72
N VAL A 502 11.15 -1.52 -0.95
CA VAL A 502 10.87 -1.39 0.50
C VAL A 502 9.51 -0.72 0.83
N GLY A 503 8.71 -0.38 -0.19
CA GLY A 503 7.37 0.18 -0.03
C GLY A 503 7.33 1.70 0.14
N ILE A 504 8.38 2.41 -0.30
CA ILE A 504 8.52 3.87 -0.20
C ILE A 504 8.32 4.49 -1.58
N ALA A 505 7.51 5.54 -1.68
CA ALA A 505 7.34 6.29 -2.92
C ALA A 505 8.55 7.22 -3.16
N PRO A 506 9.29 7.08 -4.28
CA PRO A 506 10.43 7.93 -4.59
C PRO A 506 9.99 9.33 -5.04
N PHE A 507 10.25 10.33 -4.21
CA PHE A 507 10.08 11.74 -4.53
C PHE A 507 11.29 12.25 -5.31
N LYS A 508 11.07 12.92 -6.45
CA LYS A 508 12.16 13.56 -7.22
C LYS A 508 12.47 14.99 -6.81
N ASP A 509 11.88 15.49 -5.71
CA ASP A 509 11.83 16.91 -5.35
C ASP A 509 11.01 17.80 -6.35
N THR A 510 10.78 19.06 -6.01
CA THR A 510 9.94 20.05 -6.71
C THR A 510 10.44 20.41 -8.12
N PHE A 511 9.72 21.29 -8.83
CA PHE A 511 10.04 21.75 -10.18
C PHE A 511 9.28 23.04 -10.56
N TRP A 512 9.70 23.67 -11.66
CA TRP A 512 8.94 24.72 -12.34
C TRP A 512 8.21 24.17 -13.58
N THR A 513 6.97 24.59 -13.79
CA THR A 513 6.17 24.30 -14.99
C THR A 513 6.50 25.25 -16.14
N GLU A 514 6.85 26.51 -15.85
CA GLU A 514 7.37 27.46 -16.83
C GLU A 514 8.91 27.45 -16.90
N ARG A 515 9.43 27.66 -18.11
CA ARG A 515 10.88 27.70 -18.37
C ARG A 515 11.58 28.87 -17.68
N VAL A 516 10.89 30.00 -17.48
CA VAL A 516 11.48 31.24 -16.95
C VAL A 516 10.57 31.82 -15.89
N GLN A 517 10.94 31.67 -14.62
CA GLN A 517 10.30 32.38 -13.51
C GLN A 517 10.90 33.80 -13.41
N PRO A 518 10.16 34.89 -13.68
CA PRO A 518 10.74 36.23 -13.72
C PRO A 518 11.26 36.67 -12.35
N GLY A 519 12.40 37.35 -12.32
CA GLY A 519 13.00 37.82 -11.05
C GLY A 519 13.51 36.73 -10.11
N ASN A 520 13.52 35.45 -10.52
CA ASN A 520 13.96 34.35 -9.65
C ASN A 520 15.38 34.59 -9.11
N ARG A 521 15.53 34.46 -7.79
CA ARG A 521 16.76 34.76 -7.04
C ARG A 521 17.99 33.93 -7.44
N TYR A 522 17.77 32.82 -8.15
CA TYR A 522 18.83 31.93 -8.63
C TYR A 522 19.43 32.38 -9.97
N ASN A 523 18.74 33.25 -10.72
CA ASN A 523 19.04 33.63 -12.10
C ASN A 523 19.16 32.42 -13.05
N LEU A 524 18.20 31.48 -12.95
CA LEU A 524 18.16 30.23 -13.72
C LEU A 524 16.88 30.12 -14.58
N SER A 525 16.78 29.02 -15.33
CA SER A 525 15.64 28.67 -16.20
C SER A 525 15.55 27.16 -16.31
N GLU A 526 14.34 26.58 -16.23
CA GLU A 526 14.13 25.13 -16.32
C GLU A 526 13.96 24.73 -17.80
N THR A 527 14.95 24.04 -18.36
CA THR A 527 14.96 23.67 -19.78
C THR A 527 14.08 22.45 -20.10
N ARG A 528 13.62 21.70 -19.09
CA ARG A 528 13.02 20.37 -19.23
C ARG A 528 11.69 20.22 -18.49
N THR A 529 10.89 21.28 -18.38
CA THR A 529 9.64 21.33 -17.58
C THR A 529 8.73 20.12 -17.80
N ASN A 530 8.52 19.68 -19.05
CA ASN A 530 7.72 18.49 -19.35
C ASN A 530 8.33 17.18 -18.82
N LEU A 531 9.66 17.02 -18.83
CA LEU A 531 10.33 15.84 -18.26
C LEU A 531 10.27 15.86 -16.73
N GLN A 532 10.39 17.06 -16.13
CA GLN A 532 10.21 17.25 -14.70
C GLN A 532 8.82 16.77 -14.26
N VAL A 533 7.73 17.23 -14.92
CA VAL A 533 6.36 16.76 -14.64
C VAL A 533 6.19 15.26 -14.94
N ALA A 534 6.77 14.76 -16.05
CA ALA A 534 6.66 13.34 -16.42
C ALA A 534 7.26 12.42 -15.36
N VAL A 535 8.50 12.67 -14.91
CA VAL A 535 9.13 11.90 -13.84
C VAL A 535 8.39 12.08 -12.51
N SER A 536 8.01 13.31 -12.16
CA SER A 536 7.17 13.58 -10.98
C SER A 536 5.88 12.76 -10.99
N THR A 537 5.22 12.64 -12.14
CA THR A 537 3.98 11.86 -12.29
C THR A 537 4.25 10.36 -12.18
N LEU A 538 5.28 9.86 -12.87
CA LEU A 538 5.56 8.44 -13.04
C LEU A 538 6.31 7.78 -11.87
N SER A 539 6.97 8.55 -10.99
CA SER A 539 7.68 7.99 -9.84
C SER A 539 6.76 7.50 -8.71
N THR A 540 5.47 7.84 -8.76
CA THR A 540 4.48 7.68 -7.66
C THR A 540 4.73 8.52 -6.40
N GLY A 541 5.85 9.26 -6.28
CA GLY A 541 6.10 10.22 -5.19
C GLY A 541 5.30 11.52 -5.31
N PRO A 542 5.45 12.49 -4.40
CA PRO A 542 4.76 13.79 -4.45
C PRO A 542 5.01 14.59 -5.71
N VAL A 543 4.08 15.51 -6.00
CA VAL A 543 4.20 16.46 -7.11
C VAL A 543 3.90 17.86 -6.61
N GLY A 544 4.98 18.62 -6.49
CA GLY A 544 5.00 20.05 -6.27
C GLY A 544 5.55 20.80 -7.46
N PRO A 545 4.71 21.44 -8.29
CA PRO A 545 5.09 22.71 -8.89
C PRO A 545 5.39 23.75 -7.79
N SER A 546 6.34 24.63 -8.07
CA SER A 546 6.79 25.70 -7.17
C SER A 546 7.05 27.01 -7.91
N ASP A 547 6.19 27.30 -8.88
CA ASP A 547 6.21 28.44 -9.79
C ASP A 547 5.71 29.74 -9.11
N MET A 548 6.14 30.92 -9.60
CA MET A 548 5.62 32.21 -9.15
C MET A 548 4.11 32.35 -9.42
N ILE A 549 3.42 33.17 -8.64
CA ILE A 549 2.07 33.63 -8.97
C ILE A 549 2.05 34.25 -10.38
N ASN A 550 1.02 33.93 -11.16
CA ASN A 550 0.87 34.19 -12.60
C ASN A 550 1.80 33.44 -13.56
N HIS A 551 2.69 32.55 -13.08
CA HIS A 551 3.67 31.80 -13.90
C HIS A 551 3.60 30.27 -13.76
N THR A 552 2.42 29.72 -13.42
CA THR A 552 2.17 28.27 -13.50
C THR A 552 1.59 27.91 -14.88
N ASP A 553 2.31 27.12 -15.67
CA ASP A 553 1.79 26.53 -16.90
C ASP A 553 0.88 25.32 -16.55
N ILE A 554 -0.41 25.62 -16.43
CA ILE A 554 -1.46 24.64 -16.16
C ILE A 554 -1.62 23.60 -17.29
N TYR A 555 -1.18 23.89 -18.52
CA TYR A 555 -1.17 22.91 -19.62
C TYR A 555 -0.03 21.92 -19.47
N VAL A 556 1.16 22.36 -19.04
CA VAL A 556 2.29 21.48 -18.70
C VAL A 556 1.96 20.63 -17.47
N LEU A 557 1.40 21.22 -16.41
CA LEU A 557 1.03 20.51 -15.18
C LEU A 557 -0.06 19.45 -15.40
N MET A 558 -1.12 19.78 -16.15
CA MET A 558 -2.28 18.91 -16.36
C MET A 558 -2.23 18.13 -17.70
N GLN A 559 -1.17 18.28 -18.50
CA GLN A 559 -1.03 17.76 -19.88
C GLN A 559 -2.18 18.11 -20.85
N ARG A 560 -2.90 19.21 -20.55
CA ARG A 560 -4.22 19.49 -21.08
C ARG A 560 -4.23 19.86 -22.57
N ARG A 561 -5.18 19.32 -23.33
CA ARG A 561 -5.56 19.79 -24.68
C ARG A 561 -7.08 19.73 -24.91
N GLY A 562 -7.85 20.51 -24.13
CA GLY A 562 -9.30 20.59 -24.28
C GLY A 562 -9.95 21.56 -23.27
N PRO A 563 -11.22 21.97 -23.50
CA PRO A 563 -11.92 22.95 -22.66
C PRO A 563 -12.50 22.36 -21.35
N GLU A 564 -12.59 21.04 -21.23
CA GLU A 564 -13.14 20.36 -20.04
C GLU A 564 -12.05 19.92 -19.06
N VAL A 565 -12.47 19.45 -17.89
CA VAL A 565 -11.63 19.19 -16.71
C VAL A 565 -12.08 17.87 -16.11
N ASP A 566 -11.18 16.89 -16.05
CA ASP A 566 -11.22 15.91 -14.98
C ASP A 566 -9.79 15.46 -14.61
N LEU A 567 -9.69 14.62 -13.59
CA LEU A 567 -8.55 14.56 -12.68
C LEU A 567 -7.29 13.86 -13.21
N TRP A 568 -6.23 14.06 -12.43
CA TRP A 568 -4.86 13.63 -12.68
C TRP A 568 -4.66 12.21 -12.11
N ASP A 569 -5.34 11.25 -12.73
CA ASP A 569 -5.41 9.86 -12.26
C ASP A 569 -4.04 9.18 -12.35
N ARG A 570 -3.55 8.62 -11.24
CA ARG A 570 -2.22 8.00 -11.14
C ARG A 570 -2.32 6.48 -11.17
N CYS A 571 -1.24 5.81 -11.55
CA CYS A 571 -1.10 4.39 -11.26
C CYS A 571 -0.96 4.18 -9.75
N GLY A 572 -2.06 3.84 -9.08
CA GLY A 572 -2.03 3.38 -7.68
C GLY A 572 -1.06 2.19 -7.48
N PRO A 573 -0.44 2.05 -6.30
CA PRO A 573 0.67 1.12 -6.07
C PRO A 573 0.27 -0.35 -6.30
N PRO A 574 1.22 -1.21 -6.72
CA PRO A 574 0.96 -2.50 -7.35
C PRO A 574 0.37 -3.55 -6.41
N THR A 575 -0.96 -3.54 -6.28
CA THR A 575 -1.75 -4.74 -5.99
C THR A 575 -1.55 -5.78 -7.11
N PRO A 576 -1.67 -7.10 -6.80
CA PRO A 576 -1.23 -8.16 -7.71
C PRO A 576 -1.88 -8.07 -9.10
N PRO A 577 -1.15 -8.43 -10.18
CA PRO A 577 -1.48 -8.02 -11.53
C PRO A 577 -2.79 -8.65 -12.04
N SER A 578 -3.84 -7.84 -12.09
CA SER A 578 -4.84 -7.95 -13.16
C SER A 578 -4.12 -7.73 -14.49
N ALA A 579 -3.92 -8.83 -15.23
CA ALA A 579 -2.90 -8.94 -16.28
C ALA A 579 -3.27 -8.27 -17.63
N ARG A 580 -3.80 -7.03 -17.60
CA ARG A 580 -4.32 -6.30 -18.78
C ARG A 580 -4.14 -4.77 -18.75
N THR A 581 -3.26 -4.22 -17.91
CA THR A 581 -3.11 -2.75 -17.84
C THR A 581 -1.92 -2.24 -18.65
N PRO A 582 -2.15 -1.48 -19.74
CA PRO A 582 -1.14 -0.68 -20.45
C PRO A 582 -0.13 0.01 -19.53
N SER A 583 1.14 0.02 -19.93
CA SER A 583 2.24 0.56 -19.10
C SER A 583 3.11 1.54 -19.90
N PRO A 584 3.53 2.67 -19.30
CA PRO A 584 4.41 3.63 -19.96
C PRO A 584 5.87 3.15 -19.99
N ILE A 585 6.58 3.48 -21.06
CA ILE A 585 8.05 3.38 -21.16
C ILE A 585 8.58 4.80 -21.38
N LEU A 586 9.35 5.32 -20.43
CA LEU A 586 10.02 6.61 -20.52
C LEU A 586 11.50 6.40 -20.89
N ALA A 587 12.00 7.16 -21.87
CA ALA A 587 13.42 7.19 -22.21
C ALA A 587 13.90 8.65 -22.36
N ALA A 588 14.97 8.99 -21.67
CA ALA A 588 15.58 10.33 -21.67
C ALA A 588 17.10 10.20 -21.45
N ALA A 589 17.86 11.19 -21.90
CA ALA A 589 19.34 11.22 -21.89
C ALA A 589 20.01 9.96 -22.47
N MET A 590 19.46 9.41 -23.56
CA MET A 590 20.03 8.24 -24.25
C MET A 590 21.35 8.58 -24.95
N ASN A 591 22.46 8.02 -24.47
CA ASN A 591 23.80 8.19 -25.07
C ASN A 591 24.13 7.14 -26.17
N SER A 592 23.31 6.11 -26.31
CA SER A 592 23.42 5.09 -27.35
C SER A 592 22.06 4.46 -27.64
N SER A 593 21.80 4.15 -28.90
CA SER A 593 20.59 3.46 -29.33
C SER A 593 20.54 2.01 -28.83
N PHE A 594 19.35 1.54 -28.44
CA PHE A 594 19.11 0.24 -27.81
C PHE A 594 17.79 -0.37 -28.26
N ASP A 595 17.80 -1.66 -28.60
CA ASP A 595 16.63 -2.44 -28.96
C ASP A 595 16.05 -3.10 -27.70
N LEU A 596 14.95 -2.56 -27.17
CA LEU A 596 14.27 -3.04 -25.97
C LEU A 596 13.23 -4.10 -26.33
N SER A 597 13.30 -5.31 -25.78
CA SER A 597 12.21 -6.31 -25.87
C SER A 597 11.21 -6.18 -24.72
N PRO A 598 10.00 -6.79 -24.79
CA PRO A 598 9.07 -6.82 -23.67
C PRO A 598 9.65 -7.44 -22.39
N SER A 599 10.52 -8.46 -22.52
CA SER A 599 11.23 -9.08 -21.41
C SER A 599 12.20 -8.11 -20.72
N ASP A 600 12.98 -7.35 -21.50
CA ASP A 600 13.93 -6.37 -20.96
C ASP A 600 13.21 -5.21 -20.24
N ALA A 601 12.02 -4.86 -20.73
CA ALA A 601 11.13 -3.89 -20.12
C ALA A 601 10.39 -4.41 -18.85
N GLY A 602 10.61 -5.67 -18.47
CA GLY A 602 10.00 -6.29 -17.28
C GLY A 602 8.61 -6.88 -17.49
N PHE A 603 8.09 -6.94 -18.72
CA PHE A 603 6.77 -7.52 -19.04
C PHE A 603 6.79 -9.07 -19.13
N SER A 604 7.60 -9.75 -18.31
CA SER A 604 7.71 -11.23 -18.32
C SER A 604 6.40 -11.96 -17.93
N PHE A 605 5.44 -11.23 -17.34
CA PHE A 605 4.14 -11.72 -16.88
C PHE A 605 2.94 -11.24 -17.72
N PHE A 606 3.18 -10.46 -18.78
CA PHE A 606 2.15 -9.81 -19.58
C PHE A 606 2.65 -9.63 -21.03
N ASP A 607 1.88 -10.06 -22.02
CA ASP A 607 2.26 -9.93 -23.43
C ASP A 607 1.69 -8.62 -24.03
N PRO A 608 2.48 -7.53 -24.14
CA PRO A 608 1.97 -6.27 -24.65
C PRO A 608 1.68 -6.31 -26.15
N ARG A 609 2.41 -7.09 -26.97
CA ARG A 609 2.32 -7.16 -28.45
C ARG A 609 2.49 -5.88 -29.26
N ALA A 610 2.17 -4.72 -28.71
CA ALA A 610 2.20 -3.44 -29.38
C ALA A 610 2.68 -2.32 -28.45
N VAL A 611 3.30 -1.33 -29.08
CA VAL A 611 3.79 -0.09 -28.47
C VAL A 611 3.29 1.09 -29.28
N ILE A 612 2.86 2.13 -28.58
CA ILE A 612 2.29 3.33 -29.18
C ILE A 612 3.19 4.51 -28.82
N ALA A 613 3.86 5.04 -29.84
CA ALA A 613 4.71 6.22 -29.73
C ALA A 613 3.88 7.48 -30.01
N ARG A 614 3.97 8.50 -29.14
CA ARG A 614 3.45 9.83 -29.44
C ARG A 614 4.62 10.75 -29.78
N SER A 615 4.60 11.32 -30.98
CA SER A 615 5.65 12.23 -31.45
C SER A 615 5.06 13.63 -31.71
N PRO A 616 5.71 14.72 -31.28
CA PRO A 616 5.27 16.09 -31.57
C PRO A 616 5.11 16.41 -33.07
N LEU A 617 5.76 15.63 -33.95
CA LEU A 617 5.73 15.79 -35.41
C LEU A 617 4.48 15.18 -36.07
N TYR A 618 3.72 14.34 -35.36
CA TYR A 618 2.58 13.60 -35.92
C TYR A 618 1.29 13.92 -35.17
N ALA A 619 0.23 14.27 -35.91
CA ALA A 619 -1.07 14.64 -35.34
C ALA A 619 -1.91 13.45 -34.82
N ARG A 620 -1.35 12.23 -34.80
CA ARG A 620 -1.97 10.99 -34.31
C ARG A 620 -0.88 10.09 -33.67
N PRO A 621 -1.23 9.23 -32.69
CA PRO A 621 -0.31 8.23 -32.15
C PRO A 621 0.16 7.24 -33.22
N VAL A 622 1.41 6.81 -33.14
CA VAL A 622 2.01 5.82 -34.06
C VAL A 622 2.06 4.47 -33.37
N LEU A 623 1.26 3.53 -33.87
CA LEU A 623 1.22 2.13 -33.43
C LEU A 623 2.35 1.33 -34.12
N SER A 624 3.06 0.51 -33.34
CA SER A 624 4.07 -0.45 -33.82
C SER A 624 3.94 -1.78 -33.07
N PRO A 625 4.31 -2.92 -33.69
CA PRO A 625 4.49 -4.18 -32.97
C PRO A 625 5.56 -4.06 -31.88
N PHE A 626 5.44 -4.88 -30.83
CA PHE A 626 6.37 -4.93 -29.70
C PHE A 626 6.48 -6.38 -29.19
N SER A 627 7.51 -7.09 -29.65
CA SER A 627 7.84 -8.47 -29.29
C SER A 627 9.36 -8.68 -29.28
N THR A 628 9.83 -9.91 -29.00
CA THR A 628 11.27 -10.23 -29.10
C THR A 628 11.78 -10.18 -30.55
N GLU A 629 10.92 -10.49 -31.52
CA GLU A 629 11.17 -10.40 -32.96
C GLU A 629 10.95 -8.98 -33.53
N SER A 630 10.35 -8.09 -32.75
CA SER A 630 10.09 -6.69 -33.08
C SER A 630 10.28 -5.80 -31.85
N PRO A 631 11.54 -5.61 -31.39
CA PRO A 631 11.84 -4.81 -30.22
C PRO A 631 11.62 -3.31 -30.48
N LEU A 632 11.31 -2.57 -29.41
CA LEU A 632 11.21 -1.12 -29.45
C LEU A 632 12.61 -0.52 -29.60
N LYS A 633 12.85 0.18 -30.72
CA LYS A 633 14.10 0.91 -30.96
C LYS A 633 14.10 2.23 -30.22
N ILE A 634 14.73 2.27 -29.05
CA ILE A 634 15.04 3.51 -28.33
C ILE A 634 16.33 4.07 -28.91
N SER A 635 16.39 5.38 -29.19
CA SER A 635 17.54 6.00 -29.86
C SER A 635 18.08 7.21 -29.12
N GLU A 636 19.27 7.67 -29.50
CA GLU A 636 19.91 8.90 -29.01
C GLU A 636 19.07 10.18 -29.23
N GLN A 637 17.97 10.11 -30.00
CA GLN A 637 17.00 11.21 -30.13
C GLN A 637 16.20 11.45 -28.84
N CYS A 638 16.13 10.47 -27.94
CA CYS A 638 15.46 10.54 -26.65
C CYS A 638 16.36 11.25 -25.63
N THR A 639 16.50 12.57 -25.77
CA THR A 639 17.39 13.41 -24.94
C THR A 639 16.69 13.83 -23.63
N GLY A 640 17.38 14.61 -22.77
CA GLY A 640 16.75 15.22 -21.59
C GLY A 640 15.76 16.34 -21.93
N ASP A 641 15.96 17.03 -23.06
CA ASP A 641 15.11 18.16 -23.47
C ASP A 641 13.98 17.69 -24.43
N THR A 642 14.20 16.56 -25.13
CA THR A 642 13.23 15.89 -26.00
C THR A 642 13.17 14.40 -25.61
N PHE A 643 12.54 14.11 -24.47
CA PHE A 643 12.36 12.73 -24.02
C PHE A 643 11.34 11.97 -24.89
N CYS A 644 11.48 10.65 -24.93
CA CYS A 644 10.54 9.74 -25.56
C CYS A 644 9.63 9.12 -24.52
N LEU A 645 8.32 9.12 -24.78
CA LEU A 645 7.32 8.42 -23.97
C LEU A 645 6.48 7.53 -24.88
N TYR A 646 6.45 6.25 -24.54
CA TYR A 646 5.71 5.22 -25.25
C TYR A 646 4.67 4.59 -24.32
N SER A 647 3.55 4.12 -24.85
CA SER A 647 2.55 3.35 -24.09
C SER A 647 2.44 1.95 -24.68
N THR A 648 2.65 0.90 -23.88
CA THR A 648 2.38 -0.47 -24.31
C THR A 648 0.89 -0.77 -24.20
N SER A 649 0.31 -1.56 -25.11
CA SER A 649 -1.11 -1.92 -25.05
C SER A 649 -1.38 -3.25 -25.75
N PRO A 650 -2.10 -4.21 -25.11
CA PRO A 650 -2.30 -5.55 -25.65
C PRO A 650 -3.12 -5.52 -26.94
N VAL A 651 -2.81 -6.43 -27.86
CA VAL A 651 -3.64 -6.69 -29.05
C VAL A 651 -4.82 -7.58 -28.65
N TYR A 652 -6.03 -7.04 -28.76
CA TYR A 652 -7.28 -7.75 -28.57
C TYR A 652 -7.82 -8.27 -29.91
N TYR A 653 -8.37 -9.49 -29.93
CA TYR A 653 -8.91 -10.12 -31.14
C TYR A 653 -10.44 -10.15 -31.12
N VAL A 654 -11.06 -9.52 -32.11
CA VAL A 654 -12.52 -9.33 -32.20
C VAL A 654 -13.05 -9.94 -33.50
N GLY A 655 -14.16 -10.66 -33.46
CA GLY A 655 -14.70 -11.38 -34.63
C GLY A 655 -13.78 -12.51 -35.12
N GLY A 656 -12.85 -12.98 -34.28
CA GLY A 656 -11.87 -14.03 -34.60
C GLY A 656 -10.65 -13.58 -35.42
N SER A 657 -10.62 -12.37 -35.98
CA SER A 657 -9.50 -11.91 -36.82
C SER A 657 -9.21 -10.40 -36.82
N ASN A 658 -10.07 -9.55 -36.25
CA ASN A 658 -9.83 -8.10 -36.22
C ASN A 658 -8.98 -7.75 -35.01
N GLU A 659 -7.78 -7.21 -35.23
CA GLU A 659 -6.89 -6.72 -34.18
C GLU A 659 -7.32 -5.32 -33.72
N VAL A 660 -7.51 -5.16 -32.41
CA VAL A 660 -7.85 -3.89 -31.77
C VAL A 660 -6.83 -3.61 -30.66
N VAL A 661 -6.22 -2.43 -30.71
CA VAL A 661 -5.28 -1.94 -29.70
C VAL A 661 -5.86 -0.66 -29.09
N ILE A 662 -5.83 -0.54 -27.76
CA ILE A 662 -6.49 0.55 -27.04
C ILE A 662 -5.42 1.49 -26.48
N TYR A 663 -5.30 2.69 -27.06
CA TYR A 663 -4.32 3.67 -26.59
C TYR A 663 -4.71 4.28 -25.25
N GLY A 664 -5.97 4.72 -25.12
CA GLY A 664 -6.47 5.49 -23.99
C GLY A 664 -6.62 6.98 -24.30
N GLU A 665 -6.61 7.79 -23.26
CA GLU A 665 -6.83 9.24 -23.31
C GLU A 665 -5.60 9.99 -23.81
N GLU A 666 -5.71 10.57 -25.02
CA GLU A 666 -4.69 11.42 -25.66
C GLU A 666 -4.29 12.69 -24.86
N GLY A 667 -4.89 12.94 -23.69
CA GLY A 667 -4.59 14.08 -22.82
C GLY A 667 -3.65 13.78 -21.65
N LYS A 668 -3.22 12.53 -21.42
CA LYS A 668 -2.47 12.13 -20.21
C LYS A 668 -1.11 11.52 -20.52
N PHE A 669 -0.13 11.69 -19.61
CA PHE A 669 1.15 10.96 -19.65
C PHE A 669 0.97 9.45 -19.45
N VAL A 670 -0.08 9.05 -18.72
CA VAL A 670 -0.58 7.68 -18.65
C VAL A 670 -1.97 7.67 -19.27
N PRO A 671 -2.11 7.35 -20.58
CA PRO A 671 -3.40 7.38 -21.28
C PRO A 671 -4.46 6.42 -20.70
N MET A 672 -4.03 5.38 -19.96
CA MET A 672 -4.90 4.33 -19.43
C MET A 672 -4.70 4.20 -17.92
N SER A 673 -5.37 5.04 -17.15
CA SER A 673 -5.40 4.91 -15.68
C SER A 673 -6.35 3.80 -15.22
N ARG A 674 -6.03 3.18 -14.08
CA ARG A 674 -6.86 2.16 -13.40
C ARG A 674 -8.09 2.75 -12.71
N ASP A 675 -8.02 4.01 -12.27
CA ASP A 675 -9.15 4.71 -11.66
C ASP A 675 -10.18 5.12 -12.72
N ARG A 676 -9.72 5.25 -13.96
CA ARG A 676 -10.53 5.63 -15.13
C ARG A 676 -11.07 4.43 -15.90
N VAL A 677 -10.22 3.44 -16.19
CA VAL A 677 -10.58 2.22 -16.94
C VAL A 677 -10.62 1.05 -15.97
N LEU A 678 -11.82 0.76 -15.45
CA LEU A 678 -12.05 -0.27 -14.44
C LEU A 678 -11.93 -1.70 -15.00
N ASP A 679 -12.35 -1.92 -16.24
CA ASP A 679 -12.29 -3.23 -16.91
C ASP A 679 -12.30 -3.14 -18.45
N ILE A 680 -11.77 -4.16 -19.11
CA ILE A 680 -11.71 -4.33 -20.57
C ILE A 680 -12.13 -5.75 -20.93
N ASN A 681 -13.38 -5.89 -21.38
CA ASN A 681 -14.00 -7.17 -21.70
C ASN A 681 -14.07 -7.40 -23.21
N VAL A 682 -13.27 -8.36 -23.69
CA VAL A 682 -13.29 -8.81 -25.09
C VAL A 682 -14.38 -9.86 -25.24
N LEU A 683 -15.36 -9.60 -26.11
CA LEU A 683 -16.42 -10.52 -26.48
C LEU A 683 -16.13 -11.12 -27.87
N SER A 684 -17.01 -12.01 -28.34
CA SER A 684 -16.87 -12.67 -29.65
C SER A 684 -16.69 -11.72 -30.84
N ASP A 685 -17.34 -10.56 -30.76
CA ASP A 685 -17.63 -9.65 -31.88
C ASP A 685 -17.60 -8.17 -31.47
N SER A 686 -17.30 -7.86 -30.21
CA SER A 686 -17.13 -6.49 -29.69
C SER A 686 -16.16 -6.43 -28.50
N ILE A 687 -15.80 -5.21 -28.07
CA ILE A 687 -15.12 -4.95 -26.79
C ILE A 687 -16.01 -4.03 -25.96
N GLU A 688 -16.22 -4.39 -24.70
CA GLU A 688 -16.85 -3.55 -23.69
C GLU A 688 -15.77 -2.90 -22.80
N LEU A 689 -15.78 -1.58 -22.71
CA LEU A 689 -14.94 -0.79 -21.82
C LEU A 689 -15.78 -0.33 -20.62
N VAL A 690 -15.34 -0.66 -19.41
CA VAL A 690 -15.98 -0.17 -18.18
C VAL A 690 -15.17 1.03 -17.71
N LEU A 691 -15.80 2.21 -17.75
CA LEU A 691 -15.17 3.49 -17.38
C LEU A 691 -15.85 4.08 -16.14
N GLU A 692 -15.07 4.64 -15.22
CA GLU A 692 -15.57 5.55 -14.19
C GLU A 692 -15.44 7.00 -14.69
N GLY A 693 -16.42 7.85 -14.37
CA GLY A 693 -16.52 9.17 -14.99
C GLY A 693 -17.55 10.10 -14.35
N SER A 694 -17.46 11.37 -14.71
CA SER A 694 -18.16 12.47 -14.05
C SER A 694 -19.60 12.66 -14.52
N VAL A 695 -20.45 13.22 -13.65
CA VAL A 695 -21.86 13.47 -13.95
C VAL A 695 -21.98 14.55 -15.04
N ARG A 696 -22.41 14.12 -16.24
CA ARG A 696 -22.50 14.90 -17.52
C ARG A 696 -21.20 15.03 -18.31
N GLU A 697 -20.21 14.19 -18.05
CA GLU A 697 -19.06 14.03 -18.94
C GLU A 697 -19.49 13.55 -20.35
N ASP A 698 -18.86 14.06 -21.41
CA ASP A 698 -19.04 13.59 -22.79
C ASP A 698 -17.80 12.78 -23.24
N LEU A 699 -18.03 11.68 -23.97
CA LEU A 699 -17.00 10.68 -24.27
C LEU A 699 -16.83 10.46 -25.78
N GLY A 700 -15.90 11.23 -26.35
CA GLY A 700 -15.49 11.11 -27.74
C GLY A 700 -14.50 9.97 -27.98
N PHE A 701 -14.96 8.85 -28.52
CA PHE A 701 -14.10 7.77 -29.00
C PHE A 701 -13.54 8.09 -30.40
N ILE A 702 -12.24 7.87 -30.60
CA ILE A 702 -11.54 8.15 -31.86
C ILE A 702 -10.94 6.84 -32.41
N SER A 703 -11.24 6.51 -33.67
CA SER A 703 -10.60 5.40 -34.40
C SER A 703 -9.56 5.93 -35.40
N SER A 704 -8.42 5.25 -35.50
CA SER A 704 -7.35 5.55 -36.46
C SER A 704 -7.51 4.82 -37.80
N SER A 705 -8.43 3.85 -37.89
CA SER A 705 -8.66 3.04 -39.10
C SER A 705 -9.30 3.84 -40.24
N SER A 706 -9.28 3.29 -41.45
CA SER A 706 -9.92 3.87 -42.64
C SER A 706 -11.44 3.65 -42.72
N GLN A 707 -12.10 3.29 -41.61
CA GLN A 707 -13.56 3.25 -41.50
C GLN A 707 -14.05 4.14 -40.36
N GLU A 708 -15.13 4.85 -40.63
CA GLU A 708 -15.81 5.74 -39.69
C GLU A 708 -16.57 4.92 -38.65
N VAL A 709 -15.93 4.67 -37.50
CA VAL A 709 -16.61 4.14 -36.31
C VAL A 709 -17.53 5.26 -35.81
N GLY A 710 -18.82 5.16 -36.13
CA GLY A 710 -19.78 6.23 -35.94
C GLY A 710 -20.04 6.62 -34.48
N ARG A 711 -20.78 7.73 -34.29
CA ARG A 711 -21.30 8.16 -32.98
C ARG A 711 -21.88 6.97 -32.22
N GLY A 712 -21.54 6.86 -30.93
CA GLY A 712 -21.90 5.75 -30.05
C GLY A 712 -23.40 5.41 -30.04
N THR A 713 -23.81 4.55 -30.96
CA THR A 713 -25.03 3.76 -30.86
C THR A 713 -24.75 2.63 -29.89
N ARG A 714 -25.73 2.29 -29.05
CA ARG A 714 -25.60 1.13 -28.15
C ARG A 714 -25.28 -0.10 -29.00
N GLY A 715 -24.12 -0.71 -28.77
CA GLY A 715 -23.87 -2.06 -29.24
C GLY A 715 -25.03 -2.96 -28.82
N THR A 716 -25.41 -3.90 -29.68
CA THR A 716 -26.53 -4.81 -29.40
C THR A 716 -26.19 -5.67 -28.19
N ALA A 717 -26.68 -5.24 -27.02
CA ALA A 717 -26.45 -5.92 -25.76
C ALA A 717 -26.80 -7.41 -25.88
N PRO A 718 -26.07 -8.31 -25.20
CA PRO A 718 -26.40 -9.73 -25.21
C PRO A 718 -27.89 -9.88 -24.83
N PRO A 719 -28.65 -10.66 -25.63
CA PRO A 719 -30.10 -10.46 -25.78
C PRO A 719 -30.79 -10.49 -24.41
N PRO A 720 -31.65 -9.49 -24.11
CA PRO A 720 -32.02 -9.16 -22.75
C PRO A 720 -32.62 -10.37 -22.03
N PHE A 721 -32.29 -10.49 -20.74
CA PHE A 721 -32.90 -11.48 -19.88
C PHE A 721 -34.41 -11.26 -19.82
N ALA A 722 -35.16 -12.27 -20.24
CA ALA A 722 -36.61 -12.30 -20.20
C ALA A 722 -37.06 -13.28 -19.11
N PHE A 723 -37.83 -12.76 -18.15
CA PHE A 723 -38.62 -13.58 -17.25
C PHE A 723 -39.96 -13.88 -17.92
N ASN A 724 -40.19 -15.14 -18.27
CA ASN A 724 -41.43 -15.61 -18.86
C ASN A 724 -42.25 -16.32 -17.79
N LEU A 725 -43.55 -16.03 -17.71
CA LEU A 725 -44.50 -16.58 -16.76
C LEU A 725 -45.86 -16.76 -17.44
N ASP A 726 -46.46 -17.94 -17.33
CA ASP A 726 -47.79 -18.23 -17.89
C ASP A 726 -48.93 -18.12 -16.86
N LEU A 727 -50.16 -18.41 -17.31
CA LEU A 727 -51.37 -18.32 -16.47
C LEU A 727 -51.55 -19.53 -15.54
N GLN A 728 -50.71 -20.57 -15.69
CA GLN A 728 -50.68 -21.81 -14.94
C GLN A 728 -49.64 -21.77 -13.80
N GLY A 729 -48.79 -20.73 -13.76
CA GLY A 729 -47.74 -20.55 -12.77
C GLY A 729 -46.41 -21.18 -13.15
N HIS A 730 -46.24 -21.62 -14.40
CA HIS A 730 -44.93 -22.05 -14.90
C HIS A 730 -44.12 -20.83 -15.35
N TYR A 731 -42.84 -20.81 -15.00
CA TYR A 731 -41.93 -19.72 -15.34
C TYR A 731 -40.55 -20.21 -15.74
N ASN A 732 -39.83 -19.35 -16.45
CA ASN A 732 -38.42 -19.53 -16.76
C ASN A 732 -37.71 -18.18 -16.92
N LEU A 733 -36.39 -18.22 -16.82
CA LEU A 733 -35.50 -17.12 -17.17
C LEU A 733 -34.72 -17.52 -18.43
N THR A 734 -34.86 -16.73 -19.50
CA THR A 734 -34.13 -16.91 -20.76
C THR A 734 -33.25 -15.70 -21.06
N GLN A 735 -32.15 -15.91 -21.81
CA GLN A 735 -31.32 -14.86 -22.37
C GLN A 735 -31.29 -15.04 -23.89
N GLY A 736 -32.08 -14.24 -24.61
CA GLY A 736 -32.46 -14.56 -25.99
C GLY A 736 -33.07 -15.97 -26.07
N HIS A 737 -32.45 -16.84 -26.88
CA HIS A 737 -32.88 -18.24 -27.04
C HIS A 737 -32.29 -19.22 -26.01
N LYS A 738 -31.31 -18.83 -25.17
CA LYS A 738 -30.78 -19.74 -24.12
C LYS A 738 -31.71 -19.74 -22.91
N LEU A 739 -32.19 -20.92 -22.53
CA LEU A 739 -32.78 -21.17 -21.21
C LEU A 739 -31.66 -21.12 -20.15
N TRP A 740 -31.81 -20.25 -19.15
CA TRP A 740 -30.88 -20.11 -18.03
C TRP A 740 -31.38 -20.84 -16.78
N LEU A 741 -32.63 -20.59 -16.39
CA LEU A 741 -33.27 -21.22 -15.23
C LEU A 741 -34.69 -21.67 -15.60
N ALA A 742 -34.99 -22.95 -15.40
CA ALA A 742 -36.33 -23.51 -15.51
C ALA A 742 -37.00 -23.54 -14.13
N GLY A 743 -38.23 -23.02 -14.02
CA GLY A 743 -39.03 -23.13 -12.82
C GLY A 743 -39.30 -24.59 -12.44
N ALA A 744 -39.27 -24.86 -11.14
CA ALA A 744 -39.72 -26.12 -10.56
C ALA A 744 -41.14 -25.96 -9.98
N PRO A 745 -41.86 -27.07 -9.74
CA PRO A 745 -43.21 -27.05 -9.17
C PRO A 745 -43.30 -26.30 -7.84
N VAL A 746 -44.41 -25.59 -7.64
CA VAL A 746 -44.72 -24.87 -6.40
C VAL A 746 -45.07 -25.90 -5.32
N PHE A 747 -44.67 -25.65 -4.07
CA PHE A 747 -45.08 -26.48 -2.94
C PHE A 747 -45.25 -25.70 -1.63
N VAL A 748 -46.03 -26.27 -0.72
CA VAL A 748 -46.20 -25.83 0.67
C VAL A 748 -46.55 -27.02 1.58
N HIS A 749 -45.84 -27.15 2.68
CA HIS A 749 -46.06 -28.15 3.72
C HIS A 749 -46.99 -27.57 4.80
N THR A 750 -48.14 -28.22 5.02
CA THR A 750 -49.10 -27.84 6.06
C THR A 750 -49.94 -29.04 6.48
N ASP A 751 -50.43 -29.01 7.71
CA ASP A 751 -51.28 -30.00 8.36
C ASP A 751 -50.68 -31.42 8.39
N GLY A 752 -49.34 -31.53 8.25
CA GLY A 752 -48.58 -32.77 8.17
C GLY A 752 -48.40 -33.34 6.75
N HIS A 753 -48.68 -32.56 5.70
CA HIS A 753 -48.62 -33.00 4.30
C HIS A 753 -47.91 -31.97 3.40
N ASN A 754 -47.10 -32.46 2.45
CA ASN A 754 -46.47 -31.62 1.42
C ASN A 754 -47.39 -31.51 0.20
N TYR A 755 -48.03 -30.36 0.03
CA TYR A 755 -48.86 -30.08 -1.13
C TYR A 755 -48.01 -29.48 -2.24
N THR A 756 -48.00 -30.08 -3.43
CA THR A 756 -47.25 -29.58 -4.60
C THR A 756 -48.06 -29.63 -5.88
N THR A 757 -47.77 -28.72 -6.82
CA THR A 757 -48.37 -28.74 -8.17
C THR A 757 -47.87 -29.91 -9.01
N GLU A 758 -46.77 -30.57 -8.62
CA GLU A 758 -46.17 -31.71 -9.35
C GLU A 758 -47.04 -32.97 -9.34
N ASN A 759 -47.71 -33.24 -8.22
CA ASN A 759 -48.61 -34.39 -8.04
C ASN A 759 -50.10 -33.97 -8.00
N GLY A 760 -50.39 -32.71 -8.32
CA GLY A 760 -51.74 -32.14 -8.33
C GLY A 760 -52.38 -31.89 -6.95
N SER A 761 -51.68 -32.15 -5.84
CA SER A 761 -52.22 -31.94 -4.49
C SER A 761 -52.33 -30.45 -4.10
N LEU A 762 -51.47 -29.59 -4.65
CA LEU A 762 -51.62 -28.14 -4.60
C LEU A 762 -52.35 -27.68 -5.87
N SER A 763 -53.65 -27.40 -5.75
CA SER A 763 -54.51 -27.09 -6.90
C SER A 763 -54.65 -25.59 -7.12
N LEU A 764 -54.49 -25.12 -8.36
CA LEU A 764 -54.69 -23.71 -8.73
C LEU A 764 -56.18 -23.37 -8.74
N VAL A 765 -56.61 -22.42 -7.91
CA VAL A 765 -58.00 -21.95 -7.81
C VAL A 765 -58.27 -20.84 -8.81
N HIS A 766 -57.40 -19.82 -8.85
CA HIS A 766 -57.54 -18.66 -9.74
C HIS A 766 -56.23 -17.88 -9.89
N THR A 767 -56.07 -17.20 -11.03
CA THR A 767 -54.93 -16.32 -11.35
C THR A 767 -55.41 -14.88 -11.45
N GLN A 768 -54.80 -13.99 -10.67
CA GLN A 768 -55.09 -12.55 -10.63
C GLN A 768 -53.93 -11.73 -11.22
N HIS A 769 -54.24 -10.60 -11.85
CA HIS A 769 -53.24 -9.64 -12.30
C HIS A 769 -53.44 -8.30 -11.59
N HIS A 770 -52.35 -7.76 -11.04
CA HIS A 770 -52.28 -6.49 -10.33
C HIS A 770 -51.28 -5.58 -11.03
N GLN A 771 -51.50 -4.27 -10.99
CA GLN A 771 -50.55 -3.28 -11.49
C GLN A 771 -50.58 -2.03 -10.61
N GLY A 772 -49.48 -1.30 -10.57
CA GLY A 772 -49.38 -0.09 -9.76
C GLY A 772 -48.12 0.71 -10.02
N ARG A 773 -47.82 1.63 -9.10
CA ARG A 773 -46.57 2.39 -9.07
C ARG A 773 -46.06 2.44 -7.65
N ASP A 774 -44.75 2.28 -7.49
CA ASP A 774 -44.03 2.54 -6.25
C ASP A 774 -42.84 3.47 -6.51
N LYS A 775 -41.97 3.64 -5.51
CA LYS A 775 -40.76 4.47 -5.59
C LYS A 775 -39.67 3.93 -6.54
N VAL A 776 -39.78 2.69 -7.01
CA VAL A 776 -38.86 2.10 -8.00
C VAL A 776 -39.39 2.31 -9.41
N GLY A 777 -40.71 2.21 -9.63
CA GLY A 777 -41.32 2.50 -10.93
C GLY A 777 -42.79 2.06 -11.04
N GLN A 778 -43.30 2.02 -12.27
CA GLN A 778 -44.53 1.29 -12.57
C GLN A 778 -44.23 -0.22 -12.58
N TRP A 779 -45.14 -1.01 -12.01
CA TRP A 779 -44.98 -2.44 -11.84
C TRP A 779 -46.25 -3.21 -12.19
N VAL A 780 -46.05 -4.47 -12.55
CA VAL A 780 -47.09 -5.49 -12.73
C VAL A 780 -46.80 -6.67 -11.81
N SER A 781 -47.83 -7.39 -11.38
CA SER A 781 -47.71 -8.59 -10.56
C SER A 781 -48.78 -9.60 -10.95
N THR A 782 -48.37 -10.83 -11.25
CA THR A 782 -49.31 -11.94 -11.49
C THR A 782 -49.30 -12.84 -10.26
N CYS A 783 -50.48 -13.06 -9.68
CA CYS A 783 -50.70 -13.82 -8.46
C CYS A 783 -51.52 -15.09 -8.73
N PHE A 784 -51.09 -16.20 -8.15
CA PHE A 784 -51.71 -17.52 -8.25
C PHE A 784 -52.25 -17.90 -6.87
N LEU A 785 -53.54 -18.14 -6.76
CA LEU A 785 -54.18 -18.60 -5.52
C LEU A 785 -54.33 -20.12 -5.59
N TYR A 786 -53.59 -20.84 -4.75
CA TYR A 786 -53.65 -22.29 -4.65
C TYR A 786 -54.44 -22.75 -3.42
N LEU A 787 -55.02 -23.95 -3.50
CA LEU A 787 -55.64 -24.67 -2.39
C LEU A 787 -54.77 -25.87 -1.99
N ALA A 788 -54.25 -25.83 -0.76
CA ALA A 788 -53.52 -26.88 -0.07
C ALA A 788 -54.46 -27.56 0.94
N GLY A 789 -55.12 -28.64 0.53
CA GLY A 789 -56.16 -29.30 1.33
C GLY A 789 -57.37 -28.39 1.55
N SER A 790 -57.44 -27.72 2.70
CA SER A 790 -58.47 -26.72 3.05
C SER A 790 -57.93 -25.29 3.23
N ARG A 791 -56.63 -25.06 2.97
CA ARG A 791 -55.97 -23.76 3.18
C ARG A 791 -55.58 -23.10 1.87
N HIS A 792 -55.77 -21.79 1.78
CA HIS A 792 -55.27 -21.00 0.68
C HIS A 792 -53.80 -20.61 0.88
N PHE A 793 -53.00 -20.83 -0.16
CA PHE A 793 -51.63 -20.37 -0.30
C PHE A 793 -51.52 -19.58 -1.60
N GLN A 794 -51.10 -18.32 -1.52
CA GLN A 794 -50.99 -17.44 -2.68
C GLN A 794 -49.51 -17.23 -3.01
N THR A 795 -49.15 -17.27 -4.28
CA THR A 795 -47.82 -16.80 -4.73
C THR A 795 -47.97 -15.70 -5.76
N CYS A 796 -47.02 -14.77 -5.84
CA CYS A 796 -47.06 -13.66 -6.80
C CYS A 796 -45.68 -13.36 -7.38
N ALA A 797 -45.58 -13.11 -8.69
CA ALA A 797 -44.36 -12.64 -9.32
C ALA A 797 -44.55 -11.19 -9.80
N LYS A 798 -43.81 -10.26 -9.19
CA LYS A 798 -43.85 -8.81 -9.44
C LYS A 798 -42.61 -8.37 -10.22
N SER A 799 -42.80 -7.57 -11.26
CA SER A 799 -41.74 -6.98 -12.08
C SER A 799 -42.06 -5.52 -12.45
N TRP A 800 -41.02 -4.74 -12.79
CA TRP A 800 -41.16 -3.33 -13.17
C TRP A 800 -41.15 -3.14 -14.68
N THR A 801 -42.09 -2.34 -15.18
CA THR A 801 -42.34 -2.10 -16.61
C THR A 801 -41.93 -0.70 -17.05
N ASN A 802 -41.86 0.26 -16.14
CA ASN A 802 -41.38 1.62 -16.42
C ASN A 802 -40.67 2.24 -15.19
N PRO A 803 -39.32 2.30 -15.18
CA PRO A 803 -38.43 1.69 -16.16
C PRO A 803 -38.57 0.15 -16.19
N GLN A 804 -38.26 -0.48 -17.31
CA GLN A 804 -38.09 -1.93 -17.36
C GLN A 804 -36.80 -2.30 -16.61
N LEU A 805 -36.92 -3.09 -15.55
CA LEU A 805 -35.78 -3.48 -14.69
C LEU A 805 -35.54 -5.00 -14.75
N PRO A 806 -34.27 -5.45 -14.67
CA PRO A 806 -33.92 -6.86 -14.79
C PRO A 806 -34.05 -7.59 -13.43
N VAL A 807 -35.23 -7.49 -12.83
CA VAL A 807 -35.51 -7.94 -11.47
C VAL A 807 -36.97 -8.39 -11.32
N VAL A 808 -37.15 -9.48 -10.59
CA VAL A 808 -38.47 -10.03 -10.21
C VAL A 808 -38.48 -10.27 -8.71
N ILE A 809 -39.55 -9.85 -8.03
CA ILE A 809 -39.84 -10.27 -6.66
C ILE A 809 -40.90 -11.38 -6.72
N PHE A 810 -40.55 -12.54 -6.20
CA PHE A 810 -41.42 -13.69 -6.01
C PHE A 810 -41.90 -13.68 -4.55
N GLN A 811 -43.16 -13.34 -4.34
CA GLN A 811 -43.81 -13.35 -3.04
C GLN A 811 -44.53 -14.68 -2.80
N GLN A 812 -44.47 -15.16 -1.57
CA GLN A 812 -45.29 -16.24 -0.99
C GLN A 812 -46.16 -15.64 0.12
N ARG A 813 -47.45 -15.96 0.13
CA ARG A 813 -48.44 -15.40 1.05
C ARG A 813 -49.32 -16.49 1.63
N PHE A 814 -49.26 -16.63 2.95
CA PHE A 814 -49.94 -17.70 3.69
C PHE A 814 -51.34 -17.24 4.12
N VAL A 815 -52.25 -17.17 3.16
CA VAL A 815 -53.60 -16.56 3.28
C VAL A 815 -54.41 -17.13 4.44
N ASN A 816 -54.29 -18.43 4.75
CA ASN A 816 -54.91 -19.06 5.93
C ASN A 816 -53.88 -19.56 6.97
N GLY A 817 -52.64 -19.08 6.92
CA GLY A 817 -51.53 -19.59 7.72
C GLY A 817 -51.23 -21.06 7.46
N THR A 818 -50.39 -21.67 8.29
CA THR A 818 -50.11 -23.12 8.29
C THR A 818 -49.97 -23.65 9.72
N ALA A 819 -50.09 -24.97 9.91
CA ALA A 819 -49.84 -25.64 11.19
C ALA A 819 -49.30 -27.06 10.92
N LYS A 820 -48.55 -27.70 11.83
CA LYS A 820 -47.84 -28.97 11.54
C LYS A 820 -47.00 -28.88 10.27
N SER A 821 -46.31 -27.76 10.11
CA SER A 821 -45.65 -27.34 8.88
C SER A 821 -44.17 -27.72 8.87
N SER A 822 -43.61 -28.14 10.01
CA SER A 822 -42.20 -28.51 10.09
C SER A 822 -41.91 -29.76 9.25
N THR A 823 -40.83 -29.73 8.47
CA THR A 823 -40.28 -30.90 7.76
C THR A 823 -39.30 -31.69 8.64
N GLY A 824 -39.11 -31.30 9.90
CA GLY A 824 -38.16 -31.90 10.84
C GLY A 824 -36.70 -31.50 10.63
N SER A 825 -36.40 -30.63 9.65
CA SER A 825 -35.04 -30.14 9.37
C SER A 825 -35.01 -28.62 9.23
N VAL A 826 -34.09 -27.96 9.96
CA VAL A 826 -33.85 -26.52 9.83
C VAL A 826 -33.11 -26.14 8.54
N GLU A 827 -32.43 -27.09 7.91
CA GLU A 827 -31.68 -26.91 6.65
C GLU A 827 -32.59 -26.91 5.40
N GLY A 828 -33.86 -27.34 5.56
CA GLY A 828 -34.85 -27.37 4.48
C GLY A 828 -35.73 -26.10 4.43
N VAL A 829 -36.74 -26.13 3.57
CA VAL A 829 -37.84 -25.15 3.54
C VAL A 829 -39.19 -25.85 3.55
N ILE A 830 -40.20 -25.23 4.19
CA ILE A 830 -41.58 -25.72 4.21
C ILE A 830 -42.36 -25.31 2.94
N SER A 831 -41.80 -24.44 2.10
CA SER A 831 -42.47 -23.91 0.91
C SER A 831 -41.46 -23.52 -0.18
N GLY A 832 -41.90 -23.43 -1.43
CA GLY A 832 -41.02 -23.14 -2.57
C GLY A 832 -41.68 -22.30 -3.66
N PHE A 833 -41.35 -21.01 -3.70
CA PHE A 833 -41.61 -20.09 -4.82
C PHE A 833 -40.74 -18.82 -4.67
N PRO A 834 -39.66 -18.67 -5.45
CA PRO A 834 -39.26 -19.49 -6.58
C PRO A 834 -38.64 -20.81 -6.13
N SER A 835 -38.74 -21.78 -7.02
CA SER A 835 -37.92 -22.98 -7.04
C SER A 835 -37.39 -23.14 -8.46
N PHE A 836 -36.11 -23.45 -8.62
CA PHE A 836 -35.48 -23.65 -9.93
C PHE A 836 -34.88 -25.06 -10.02
N LYS A 837 -34.96 -25.67 -11.21
CA LYS A 837 -34.32 -26.95 -11.53
C LYS A 837 -32.85 -26.72 -11.87
N VAL A 838 -31.94 -27.49 -11.28
CA VAL A 838 -30.50 -27.43 -11.57
C VAL A 838 -30.19 -28.27 -12.81
N PRO A 839 -29.58 -27.72 -13.88
CA PRO A 839 -29.16 -28.51 -15.03
C PRO A 839 -28.06 -29.49 -14.67
N GLN A 840 -28.28 -30.79 -14.87
CA GLN A 840 -27.29 -31.83 -14.54
C GLN A 840 -26.07 -31.88 -15.50
N ASN A 841 -26.18 -31.30 -16.71
CA ASN A 841 -25.20 -31.46 -17.80
C ASN A 841 -24.85 -30.15 -18.57
N ASP A 842 -25.21 -28.95 -18.08
CA ASP A 842 -24.76 -27.69 -18.71
C ASP A 842 -23.37 -27.30 -18.18
N SER A 843 -22.32 -27.62 -18.95
CA SER A 843 -20.93 -27.29 -18.62
C SER A 843 -20.61 -25.78 -18.66
N GLY A 844 -21.56 -24.94 -19.04
CA GLY A 844 -21.46 -23.48 -19.07
C GLY A 844 -22.17 -22.76 -17.91
N LEU A 845 -22.64 -23.47 -16.88
CA LEU A 845 -23.28 -22.88 -15.71
C LEU A 845 -22.59 -23.30 -14.40
N ALA A 846 -22.33 -22.32 -13.53
CA ALA A 846 -21.76 -22.49 -12.20
C ALA A 846 -22.49 -21.57 -11.21
N TYR A 847 -22.40 -21.86 -9.90
CA TYR A 847 -23.03 -21.07 -8.85
C TYR A 847 -22.11 -20.84 -7.66
N LEU A 848 -22.37 -19.75 -6.93
CA LEU A 848 -21.70 -19.37 -5.69
C LEU A 848 -22.76 -19.22 -4.59
N SER A 849 -22.58 -19.89 -3.45
CA SER A 849 -23.42 -19.72 -2.27
C SER A 849 -22.61 -19.16 -1.11
N TYR A 850 -23.08 -18.04 -0.53
CA TYR A 850 -22.56 -17.48 0.72
C TYR A 850 -23.23 -18.17 1.91
N GLN A 851 -22.41 -18.70 2.83
CA GLN A 851 -22.82 -19.53 3.96
C GLN A 851 -21.92 -19.25 5.18
N GLY A 852 -22.13 -20.00 6.28
CA GLY A 852 -21.27 -19.99 7.47
C GLY A 852 -21.81 -19.19 8.66
N GLY A 853 -21.21 -19.40 9.83
CA GLY A 853 -21.63 -18.79 11.11
C GLY A 853 -21.27 -17.30 11.28
N MET A 854 -20.75 -16.65 10.24
CA MET A 854 -20.52 -15.21 10.14
C MET A 854 -20.85 -14.79 8.70
N PHE A 855 -21.11 -13.50 8.45
CA PHE A 855 -21.64 -13.00 7.18
C PHE A 855 -20.79 -13.40 5.96
N GLY A 856 -21.19 -14.47 5.27
CA GLY A 856 -20.49 -15.01 4.09
C GLY A 856 -19.13 -15.65 4.37
N SER A 857 -18.80 -16.01 5.62
CA SER A 857 -17.46 -16.51 5.99
C SER A 857 -17.10 -17.86 5.40
N HIS A 858 -18.07 -18.60 4.88
CA HIS A 858 -17.86 -19.84 4.14
C HIS A 858 -18.53 -19.72 2.77
N THR A 859 -17.81 -20.01 1.69
CA THR A 859 -18.39 -20.14 0.36
C THR A 859 -18.38 -21.62 -0.06
N ARG A 860 -19.52 -22.11 -0.55
CA ARG A 860 -19.64 -23.46 -1.12
C ARG A 860 -20.18 -23.43 -2.53
N THR A 861 -19.55 -24.22 -3.39
CA THR A 861 -20.03 -24.61 -4.72
C THR A 861 -20.72 -25.99 -4.64
N GLY A 862 -21.60 -26.19 -3.64
CA GLY A 862 -22.10 -27.53 -3.29
C GLY A 862 -23.22 -27.58 -2.26
N SER A 863 -24.47 -27.32 -2.67
CA SER A 863 -25.70 -27.74 -1.99
C SER A 863 -26.92 -27.61 -2.92
N VAL A 864 -27.55 -28.74 -3.25
CA VAL A 864 -28.79 -28.86 -4.04
C VAL A 864 -29.65 -29.92 -3.36
N ASP A 865 -30.99 -29.85 -3.43
CA ASP A 865 -31.84 -30.89 -2.84
C ASP A 865 -31.79 -32.23 -3.62
N GLU A 866 -32.33 -33.29 -3.02
CA GLU A 866 -32.39 -34.64 -3.59
C GLU A 866 -33.18 -34.74 -4.91
N HIS A 867 -34.00 -33.73 -5.22
CA HIS A 867 -34.78 -33.62 -6.45
C HIS A 867 -34.10 -32.73 -7.51
N HIS A 868 -32.83 -32.38 -7.29
CA HIS A 868 -32.01 -31.48 -8.10
C HIS A 868 -32.61 -30.06 -8.26
N ARG A 869 -33.16 -29.50 -7.18
CA ARG A 869 -33.74 -28.14 -7.15
C ARG A 869 -33.03 -27.26 -6.14
N VAL A 870 -33.18 -25.94 -6.34
CA VAL A 870 -32.93 -24.92 -5.32
C VAL A 870 -34.24 -24.17 -5.10
N SER A 871 -34.67 -24.06 -3.85
CA SER A 871 -35.97 -23.51 -3.45
C SER A 871 -35.81 -22.47 -2.37
N TRP A 872 -36.58 -21.37 -2.46
CA TRP A 872 -36.64 -20.33 -1.45
C TRP A 872 -38.04 -20.30 -0.83
N GLY A 873 -38.10 -20.13 0.49
CA GLY A 873 -39.33 -20.18 1.28
C GLY A 873 -39.05 -20.12 2.78
N VAL A 874 -40.06 -20.40 3.58
CA VAL A 874 -39.95 -20.38 5.05
C VAL A 874 -39.13 -21.60 5.53
N MET A 875 -38.26 -21.39 6.52
CA MET A 875 -37.35 -22.42 7.08
C MET A 875 -38.08 -23.70 7.52
N GLY A 876 -37.52 -24.87 7.17
CA GLY A 876 -38.09 -26.20 7.38
C GLY A 876 -38.41 -26.56 8.84
N GLY A 877 -37.78 -25.89 9.81
CA GLY A 877 -38.08 -26.06 11.23
C GLY A 877 -39.37 -25.38 11.72
N VAL A 878 -39.98 -24.48 10.94
CA VAL A 878 -41.14 -23.68 11.37
C VAL A 878 -42.42 -24.52 11.34
N ASP A 879 -43.03 -24.77 12.51
CA ASP A 879 -44.23 -25.62 12.58
C ASP A 879 -45.55 -24.90 12.25
N SER A 880 -45.61 -23.56 12.36
CA SER A 880 -46.80 -22.79 12.02
C SER A 880 -46.45 -21.40 11.49
N VAL A 881 -46.96 -21.06 10.31
CA VAL A 881 -46.86 -19.71 9.75
C VAL A 881 -48.15 -18.93 10.05
N PRO A 882 -48.08 -17.68 10.54
CA PRO A 882 -49.26 -16.87 10.82
C PRO A 882 -50.14 -16.59 9.60
N VAL A 883 -51.43 -16.37 9.86
CA VAL A 883 -52.41 -15.92 8.85
C VAL A 883 -51.96 -14.59 8.25
N GLY A 884 -51.83 -14.54 6.92
CA GLY A 884 -51.45 -13.33 6.19
C GLY A 884 -49.95 -13.01 6.21
N TYR A 885 -49.10 -13.91 6.70
CA TYR A 885 -47.63 -13.76 6.58
C TYR A 885 -47.20 -13.75 5.11
N GLU A 886 -46.23 -12.91 4.79
CA GLU A 886 -45.66 -12.72 3.44
C GLU A 886 -44.13 -12.93 3.49
N TYR A 887 -43.60 -13.62 2.48
CA TYR A 887 -42.18 -13.91 2.30
C TYR A 887 -41.78 -13.60 0.86
N ASP A 888 -40.86 -12.65 0.68
CA ASP A 888 -40.42 -12.14 -0.62
C ASP A 888 -39.01 -12.64 -0.96
N THR A 889 -38.86 -13.29 -2.12
CA THR A 889 -37.56 -13.63 -2.72
C THR A 889 -37.28 -12.73 -3.91
N ILE A 890 -36.14 -12.03 -3.89
CA ILE A 890 -35.67 -11.24 -5.03
C ILE A 890 -34.81 -12.11 -5.96
N VAL A 891 -35.13 -12.08 -7.26
CA VAL A 891 -34.26 -12.61 -8.32
C VAL A 891 -33.87 -11.43 -9.22
N TYR A 892 -32.60 -11.03 -9.13
CA TYR A 892 -31.98 -10.02 -9.98
C TYR A 892 -31.09 -10.73 -11.00
N PHE A 893 -31.09 -10.27 -12.25
CA PHE A 893 -30.33 -10.90 -13.34
C PHE A 893 -29.62 -9.84 -14.19
N GLY A 894 -28.51 -10.22 -14.82
CA GLY A 894 -27.68 -9.29 -15.58
C GLY A 894 -26.49 -9.99 -16.22
N TYR A 895 -25.88 -9.33 -17.21
CA TYR A 895 -24.84 -9.91 -18.06
C TYR A 895 -23.42 -9.37 -17.79
N LYS A 896 -23.28 -8.33 -16.95
CA LYS A 896 -22.04 -7.58 -16.68
C LYS A 896 -21.08 -8.25 -15.68
N GLY A 897 -21.11 -9.58 -15.57
CA GLY A 897 -20.33 -10.32 -14.57
C GLY A 897 -20.83 -10.21 -13.12
N ILE A 898 -20.33 -11.09 -12.26
CA ILE A 898 -20.89 -11.34 -10.92
C ILE A 898 -20.81 -10.13 -9.97
N ASN A 899 -19.69 -9.40 -9.97
CA ASN A 899 -19.47 -8.26 -9.06
C ASN A 899 -20.45 -7.11 -9.37
N GLN A 900 -20.62 -6.77 -10.65
CA GLN A 900 -21.54 -5.71 -11.07
C GLN A 900 -23.01 -6.10 -10.81
N VAL A 901 -23.38 -7.37 -11.04
CA VAL A 901 -24.73 -7.87 -10.72
C VAL A 901 -25.02 -7.78 -9.22
N PHE A 902 -24.06 -8.11 -8.35
CA PHE A 902 -24.22 -7.89 -6.90
C PHE A 902 -24.26 -6.40 -6.50
N HIS A 903 -23.51 -5.54 -7.18
CA HIS A 903 -23.56 -4.09 -6.95
C HIS A 903 -24.92 -3.49 -7.35
N GLU A 904 -25.43 -3.83 -8.53
CA GLU A 904 -26.73 -3.36 -9.03
C GLU A 904 -27.90 -3.92 -8.19
N TRP A 905 -27.83 -5.19 -7.78
CA TRP A 905 -28.73 -5.77 -6.77
C TRP A 905 -28.67 -5.00 -5.43
N GLY A 906 -27.47 -4.67 -4.95
CA GLY A 906 -27.27 -3.89 -3.73
C GLY A 906 -27.71 -2.42 -3.82
N GLN A 907 -27.73 -1.83 -5.02
CA GLN A 907 -28.36 -0.54 -5.28
C GLN A 907 -29.90 -0.67 -5.26
N PHE A 908 -30.46 -1.68 -5.96
CA PHE A 908 -31.90 -1.94 -5.97
C PHE A 908 -32.44 -2.17 -4.55
N MET A 909 -31.78 -3.02 -3.75
CA MET A 909 -32.20 -3.33 -2.38
C MET A 909 -32.17 -2.09 -1.49
N ARG A 910 -31.16 -1.21 -1.62
CA ARG A 910 -31.11 0.07 -0.89
C ARG A 910 -32.28 0.99 -1.27
N LEU A 911 -32.57 1.14 -2.56
CA LEU A 911 -33.72 1.93 -3.03
C LEU A 911 -35.06 1.33 -2.54
N TYR A 912 -35.26 0.02 -2.70
CA TYR A 912 -36.47 -0.70 -2.32
C TYR A 912 -36.75 -0.63 -0.81
N TYR A 913 -35.72 -0.73 0.04
CA TYR A 913 -35.86 -0.64 1.50
C TYR A 913 -35.64 0.77 2.08
N ASN A 914 -35.39 1.80 1.25
CA ASN A 914 -35.09 3.17 1.69
C ASN A 914 -33.85 3.27 2.61
N LYS A 915 -32.84 2.43 2.36
CA LYS A 915 -31.58 2.41 3.09
C LYS A 915 -30.54 3.23 2.34
N ASP A 916 -30.49 4.53 2.62
CA ASP A 916 -29.41 5.39 2.14
C ASP A 916 -28.09 5.16 2.91
N ASP A 917 -27.07 5.93 2.56
CA ASP A 917 -25.70 5.77 3.06
C ASP A 917 -25.36 6.69 4.25
N SER A 918 -26.30 7.52 4.72
CA SER A 918 -26.07 8.53 5.75
C SER A 918 -25.59 7.92 7.06
N TYR A 919 -26.26 6.88 7.55
CA TYR A 919 -25.86 6.18 8.77
C TYR A 919 -24.48 5.53 8.65
N ARG A 920 -24.09 4.99 7.48
CA ARG A 920 -22.74 4.42 7.27
C ARG A 920 -21.67 5.51 7.24
N LYS A 921 -21.97 6.66 6.62
CA LYS A 921 -21.07 7.84 6.59
C LYS A 921 -21.00 8.58 7.92
N ALA A 922 -22.02 8.47 8.77
CA ALA A 922 -22.05 9.03 10.12
C ALA A 922 -21.56 8.05 11.20
N ASP A 923 -21.33 6.78 10.86
CA ASP A 923 -20.92 5.74 11.80
C ASP A 923 -19.54 6.07 12.39
N LEU A 924 -19.49 6.33 13.69
CA LEU A 924 -18.26 6.74 14.36
C LEU A 924 -17.22 5.61 14.42
N THR A 925 -17.64 4.35 14.24
CA THR A 925 -16.74 3.18 14.23
C THR A 925 -16.06 2.96 12.88
N LEU A 926 -16.60 3.54 11.80
CA LEU A 926 -16.02 3.50 10.46
C LEU A 926 -15.17 4.73 10.13
N ASN A 927 -15.29 5.81 10.92
CA ASN A 927 -14.68 7.11 10.65
C ASN A 927 -13.69 7.58 11.74
N TYR A 928 -13.62 6.91 12.89
CA TYR A 928 -12.75 7.26 14.01
C TYR A 928 -12.25 5.99 14.71
N LEU A 929 -11.04 6.07 15.30
CA LEU A 929 -10.50 4.99 16.12
C LEU A 929 -11.42 4.69 17.30
N GLY A 930 -11.52 3.41 17.69
CA GLY A 930 -12.31 3.01 18.85
C GLY A 930 -11.81 1.72 19.49
N TYR A 931 -12.03 1.61 20.80
CA TYR A 931 -11.71 0.41 21.58
C TYR A 931 -12.90 -0.56 21.55
N TRP A 932 -12.65 -1.80 21.15
CA TRP A 932 -13.68 -2.82 20.93
C TRP A 932 -13.79 -3.74 22.15
N THR A 933 -15.03 -3.99 22.59
CA THR A 933 -15.36 -5.02 23.59
C THR A 933 -16.61 -5.77 23.12
N ASP A 934 -16.80 -7.01 23.59
CA ASP A 934 -18.00 -7.81 23.25
C ASP A 934 -19.33 -7.17 23.73
N GLY A 935 -19.25 -6.16 24.61
CA GLY A 935 -20.40 -5.36 25.08
C GLY A 935 -20.59 -4.00 24.40
N GLY A 936 -19.69 -3.57 23.51
CA GLY A 936 -19.77 -2.26 22.85
C GLY A 936 -18.42 -1.66 22.44
N ILE A 937 -18.49 -0.54 21.71
CA ILE A 937 -17.32 0.15 21.12
C ILE A 937 -17.22 1.57 21.67
N PHE A 938 -16.04 1.96 22.16
CA PHE A 938 -15.75 3.31 22.64
C PHE A 938 -14.93 4.08 21.59
N SER A 939 -15.56 5.01 20.87
CA SER A 939 -14.91 5.86 19.86
C SER A 939 -14.24 7.10 20.48
N THR A 940 -13.12 7.55 19.93
CA THR A 940 -12.34 8.70 20.45
C THR A 940 -12.98 10.07 20.22
N LYS A 941 -14.10 10.16 19.50
CA LYS A 941 -14.76 11.44 19.19
C LYS A 941 -15.42 12.06 20.43
N GLN A 942 -14.86 13.15 20.95
CA GLN A 942 -15.57 14.01 21.91
C GLN A 942 -16.92 14.45 21.32
N SER A 943 -18.01 14.13 22.02
CA SER A 943 -19.37 14.40 21.57
C SER A 943 -19.74 15.88 21.78
N GLY A 944 -19.32 16.73 20.84
CA GLY A 944 -19.69 18.14 20.73
C GLY A 944 -21.19 18.43 20.51
N GLN A 945 -22.09 17.47 20.77
CA GLN A 945 -23.51 17.68 21.05
C GLN A 945 -24.04 16.59 21.99
N ARG A 946 -24.84 16.98 22.99
CA ARG A 946 -25.68 16.06 23.74
C ARG A 946 -26.95 15.77 22.94
N GLN A 947 -27.13 14.55 22.45
CA GLN A 947 -28.47 13.98 22.30
C GLN A 947 -28.79 13.10 23.51
N HIS A 948 -29.98 13.28 24.08
CA HIS A 948 -30.46 12.44 25.17
C HIS A 948 -30.88 11.07 24.64
N THR A 949 -30.15 10.02 25.01
CA THR A 949 -30.65 8.65 25.05
C THR A 949 -30.72 8.20 26.51
N THR A 950 -31.84 7.59 26.89
CA THR A 950 -32.15 7.25 28.29
C THR A 950 -31.60 5.88 28.67
N ASP A 951 -30.64 5.90 29.60
CA ASP A 951 -30.42 4.95 30.70
C ASP A 951 -31.07 3.55 30.62
N THR A 952 -30.23 2.50 30.61
CA THR A 952 -30.36 1.34 31.53
C THR A 952 -29.12 0.45 31.46
N GLY A 953 -28.65 -0.09 32.60
CA GLY A 953 -27.88 -1.34 32.64
C GLY A 953 -26.36 -1.24 32.79
N HIS A 954 -25.90 -1.12 34.04
CA HIS A 954 -24.51 -1.23 34.52
C HIS A 954 -23.55 -2.16 33.74
N HIS A 955 -22.32 -1.68 33.50
CA HIS A 955 -21.08 -2.28 34.05
C HIS A 955 -19.85 -1.37 33.77
N THR A 956 -19.61 -0.39 34.65
CA THR A 956 -18.49 0.57 34.49
C THR A 956 -17.15 -0.04 34.95
N LEU A 957 -16.26 -0.35 34.01
CA LEU A 957 -14.89 -0.76 34.32
C LEU A 957 -13.99 0.49 34.45
N HIS A 958 -13.63 0.86 35.68
CA HIS A 958 -12.63 1.90 35.91
C HIS A 958 -11.22 1.35 35.62
N MET A 959 -10.61 1.74 34.49
CA MET A 959 -9.15 1.70 34.38
C MET A 959 -8.57 2.90 35.13
N LEU A 960 -7.64 2.61 36.05
CA LEU A 960 -7.04 3.60 36.92
C LEU A 960 -5.88 4.31 36.22
N ASP A 961 -6.02 5.62 36.07
CA ASP A 961 -4.87 6.52 36.06
C ASP A 961 -4.13 6.39 37.41
N ARG A 962 -2.79 6.44 37.38
CA ARG A 962 -1.93 6.19 38.55
C ARG A 962 -0.59 6.93 38.53
N THR A 963 -0.62 8.23 38.28
CA THR A 963 0.43 9.14 38.76
C THR A 963 -0.11 10.14 39.79
N GLU A 964 -0.02 9.80 41.09
CA GLU A 964 0.34 10.73 42.17
C GLU A 964 0.46 10.02 43.53
N ALA A 965 1.24 10.60 44.46
CA ALA A 965 1.48 10.03 45.79
C ALA A 965 1.76 11.11 46.85
N ALA A 966 0.74 11.56 47.59
CA ALA A 966 0.92 12.55 48.67
C ALA A 966 -0.16 12.55 49.80
N SER A 967 -0.24 11.47 50.59
CA SER A 967 -0.82 11.44 51.96
C SER A 967 -2.34 11.74 52.16
N PRO A 968 -2.94 11.54 53.36
CA PRO A 968 -4.40 11.50 53.52
C PRO A 968 -5.03 12.50 54.52
N SER A 969 -6.21 13.06 54.19
CA SER A 969 -7.24 13.43 55.20
C SER A 969 -8.67 13.70 54.64
N LEU A 970 -9.61 12.89 55.12
CA LEU A 970 -10.98 13.24 55.56
C LEU A 970 -11.93 14.15 54.72
N TRP A 971 -12.83 13.49 53.97
CA TRP A 971 -14.30 13.63 54.05
C TRP A 971 -14.96 15.00 54.36
N ARG A 972 -15.66 15.59 53.36
CA ARG A 972 -17.14 15.86 53.31
C ARG A 972 -17.52 16.72 52.10
N GLU A 973 -18.37 16.23 51.18
CA GLU A 973 -19.85 16.41 51.12
C GLU A 973 -20.37 17.79 50.65
N SER A 974 -20.72 17.83 49.34
CA SER A 974 -22.03 18.31 48.81
C SER A 974 -22.30 19.80 48.46
N VAL A 975 -23.32 19.98 47.59
CA VAL A 975 -24.12 21.20 47.26
C VAL A 975 -23.55 22.21 46.22
N HIS A 976 -23.93 22.02 44.95
CA HIS A 976 -24.26 23.09 43.97
C HIS A 976 -25.60 23.77 44.33
N PRO A 977 -26.06 24.90 43.70
CA PRO A 977 -25.47 25.75 42.64
C PRO A 977 -25.27 27.22 43.17
N THR A 978 -25.13 28.35 42.46
CA THR A 978 -25.60 28.88 41.14
C THR A 978 -24.69 30.01 40.60
N GLY A 979 -24.69 30.25 39.29
CA GLY A 979 -24.18 31.50 38.67
C GLY A 979 -25.26 32.62 38.63
N PRO A 980 -25.25 33.58 37.69
CA PRO A 980 -24.30 33.83 36.59
C PRO A 980 -23.83 35.32 36.48
N GLY A 981 -23.10 35.66 35.41
CA GLY A 981 -22.62 37.02 35.06
C GLY A 981 -21.17 36.94 34.54
N GLU A 982 -20.80 37.41 33.35
CA GLU A 982 -20.83 38.80 32.83
C GLU A 982 -19.99 39.80 33.65
N SER A 983 -19.14 40.65 33.08
CA SER A 983 -18.53 40.67 31.73
C SER A 983 -17.37 41.69 31.72
N ARG A 984 -16.45 41.60 30.73
CA ARG A 984 -15.42 42.63 30.40
C ARG A 984 -14.37 42.90 31.50
N ALA A 985 -13.23 43.53 31.24
CA ALA A 985 -12.36 43.58 30.05
C ALA A 985 -10.97 44.12 30.49
N GLN A 986 -9.97 44.08 29.60
CA GLN A 986 -8.92 45.11 29.41
C GLN A 986 -8.42 45.83 30.69
N LEU A 987 -7.18 45.62 31.16
CA LEU A 987 -5.97 46.15 30.49
C LEU A 987 -4.64 45.65 31.10
N LEU A 988 -3.57 45.81 30.29
CA LEU A 988 -2.14 45.78 30.63
C LEU A 988 -1.71 47.11 31.34
N PRO A 989 -0.44 47.38 31.75
CA PRO A 989 0.82 46.66 31.49
C PRO A 989 1.83 46.55 32.69
N SER A 990 3.04 46.03 32.41
CA SER A 990 4.38 46.41 32.96
C SER A 990 4.54 46.60 34.49
N HIS A 991 5.49 45.93 35.16
CA HIS A 991 6.93 46.02 34.88
C HIS A 991 7.76 44.83 35.41
N ASP A 992 8.80 44.49 34.63
CA ASP A 992 10.23 44.28 34.96
C ASP A 992 10.73 43.82 36.35
N ASP A 993 11.87 43.13 36.28
CA ASP A 993 13.01 43.13 37.21
C ASP A 993 12.79 42.75 38.70
N SER A 994 13.57 41.83 39.29
CA SER A 994 14.82 41.23 38.83
C SER A 994 15.30 40.09 39.76
N THR A 995 16.24 39.29 39.25
CA THR A 995 17.30 38.55 39.99
C THR A 995 17.00 37.89 41.34
N ALA A 996 16.95 36.56 41.32
CA ALA A 996 17.70 35.64 42.20
C ALA A 996 17.41 35.64 43.73
N THR A 997 17.56 34.54 44.49
CA THR A 997 18.58 33.48 44.42
C THR A 997 18.12 32.16 45.04
N PHE A 998 18.67 31.05 44.52
CA PHE A 998 18.99 29.78 45.18
C PHE A 998 17.93 28.93 45.93
N THR A 999 18.03 27.61 45.67
CA THR A 999 17.54 26.45 46.44
C THR A 999 16.02 26.27 46.58
N ARG A 1000 15.46 25.09 46.28
CA ARG A 1000 16.09 23.79 45.96
C ARG A 1000 15.26 22.96 44.99
#